data_AF-A0A1Q6UG40-F1
#
_entry.id   AF-A0A1Q6UG40-F1
#
_cell.length_a   1.000
_cell.length_b   1.000
_cell.length_c   1.000
_cell.angle_alpha   90.00
_cell.angle_beta   90.00
_cell.angle_gamma   90.00
#
_symmetry.space_group_name_H-M   'P 1'
#
loop_
_entity.id
_entity.type
_entity.pdbx_description
1 polymer ?
#
loop_
_entity_poly.entity_id
_entity_poly.type
_entity_poly.pdbx_seq_one_letter_code
_entity_poly.pdbx_strand_id
1 'polypeptide(L)'
;MFSQSFFAILLYFFATALIFVENNLTTTRFMLLFCPILIYFRKQFFRGKIGEKMVIANFREYTAVLRDVYSRDAMGEIGAYYQALTNSGEELKQQKLKLLEQIGARKREIDRQAQLIRTTTDKKAAGLRLARIKKQKQDMIRALKVLQNGDHFNVLSDEAKTGVCSGFLLQKYLTRELLEHNPLNFAKDANGNLLVDTERLKHSAIFQEAVHLRDFVAAYMAKYPDKVKTPGHFKTLLNNVKDWRGVLDYADAFFARLNDDAHLTDDMIKASRQGVEVIRVFPGKNVQLVRLRTVEALDYETARMDHCVGKGSYDAAVLNGKTAIYSLRDLSAENEWLPHATIECKDGAITQVKGYKNKEIDPQYYPEIRASVFAVYGSEDIAELHRQGKVRDLQNWGYVIDVRGIVRDYYNLNEEIELQEADIWKVPPEKAVFISARTVKIGRIWNRQTTEKLKQFRKIDSFDLSEMTEGIAEARKYIAEQSAAGNQEAAKALNNSRYVFKLGYAARWTGKRELCFQIKPEPMIDLLNVTEPIKVSNINYTPELSELLSPERLSTATLTVSGKITGEMLEKIARFRSIDNLFFKDADFSALRSADLSKVRMSESNVPANDLAYMEEACMVAENAGYITNIAKFAEGRMIRFYNCKKLPDPADIRFPANVRHLVIDAENKLTDKVSEIDFAKYQSLETLQFNNFNFENCSRITLPESLSYLGFGSCTLKPCKTFDLDVCPGLQQVRLTASDLSGIKRIVFPSAMEKCSVSGCSFRTDSVLDYGRCSGLTDLELSGLGGNQISCKEILIPESLKQLSIDYAVFPQLETLDLGKCRQLEKVYFNHVNFPRLKKLVVPECEFKQDKFTAAPYTETITVAPQQAVPPPAGYPRTAGAER
;
A
#
# COMPACT_ATOMS: atom_id res chain seq x y z
N MET A 1 -32.45 -50.76 -50.95
CA MET A 1 -32.81 -49.64 -50.05
C MET A 1 -31.57 -48.91 -49.53
N PHE A 2 -30.74 -48.40 -50.43
CA PHE A 2 -29.53 -47.60 -50.13
C PHE A 2 -29.33 -46.66 -51.33
N SER A 3 -30.16 -45.62 -51.46
CA SER A 3 -29.93 -44.57 -52.47
C SER A 3 -30.66 -43.24 -52.20
N GLN A 4 -31.67 -43.19 -51.32
CA GLN A 4 -32.42 -41.94 -51.08
C GLN A 4 -31.87 -41.05 -49.94
N SER A 5 -31.13 -41.59 -48.97
CA SER A 5 -30.61 -40.80 -47.85
C SER A 5 -29.33 -40.00 -48.17
N PHE A 6 -28.57 -40.40 -49.20
CA PHE A 6 -27.35 -39.70 -49.59
C PHE A 6 -27.63 -38.45 -50.44
N PHE A 7 -28.70 -38.49 -51.25
CA PHE A 7 -29.13 -37.36 -52.07
C PHE A 7 -29.77 -36.24 -51.25
N ALA A 8 -30.49 -36.57 -50.17
CA ALA A 8 -31.09 -35.58 -49.25
C ALA A 8 -30.03 -34.80 -48.45
N ILE A 9 -28.94 -35.46 -48.04
CA ILE A 9 -27.82 -34.81 -47.33
C ILE A 9 -27.01 -33.92 -48.29
N LEU A 10 -26.83 -34.33 -49.55
CA LEU A 10 -26.18 -33.49 -50.55
C LEU A 10 -27.00 -32.25 -50.92
N LEU A 11 -28.32 -32.36 -51.02
CA LEU A 11 -29.21 -31.22 -51.28
C LEU A 11 -29.26 -30.24 -50.10
N TYR A 12 -29.20 -30.73 -48.86
CA TYR A 12 -29.15 -29.87 -47.68
C TYR A 12 -27.85 -29.06 -47.61
N PHE A 13 -26.71 -29.68 -47.98
CA PHE A 13 -25.41 -29.00 -48.09
C PHE A 13 -25.35 -28.00 -49.26
N PHE A 14 -25.99 -28.28 -50.40
CA PHE A 14 -26.05 -27.35 -51.52
C PHE A 14 -27.00 -26.16 -51.27
N ALA A 15 -28.11 -26.37 -50.56
CA ALA A 15 -29.04 -25.30 -50.20
C ALA A 15 -28.44 -24.35 -49.13
N THR A 16 -27.68 -24.89 -48.16
CA THR A 16 -26.95 -24.05 -47.19
C THR A 16 -25.74 -23.34 -47.81
N ALA A 17 -25.11 -23.93 -48.83
CA ALA A 17 -24.04 -23.27 -49.57
C ALA A 17 -24.55 -22.11 -50.46
N LEU A 18 -25.74 -22.21 -51.06
CA LEU A 18 -26.31 -21.12 -51.87
C LEU A 18 -26.77 -19.93 -51.02
N ILE A 19 -27.32 -20.17 -49.83
CA ILE A 19 -27.76 -19.10 -48.91
C ILE A 19 -26.56 -18.31 -48.33
N PHE A 20 -25.36 -18.91 -48.30
CA PHE A 20 -24.14 -18.26 -47.82
C PHE A 20 -23.34 -17.50 -48.89
N VAL A 21 -23.72 -17.59 -50.17
CA VAL A 21 -23.02 -16.90 -51.28
C VAL A 21 -23.52 -15.47 -51.50
N GLU A 22 -24.65 -15.07 -50.91
CA GLU A 22 -25.15 -13.68 -50.99
C GLU A 22 -24.64 -12.74 -49.90
N ASN A 23 -23.93 -13.23 -48.88
CA ASN A 23 -23.35 -12.38 -47.83
C ASN A 23 -21.82 -12.52 -47.82
N ASN A 24 -21.15 -11.63 -48.55
CA ASN A 24 -19.70 -11.41 -48.55
C ASN A 24 -19.13 -11.33 -47.12
N LEU A 25 -18.58 -12.43 -46.57
CA LEU A 25 -17.66 -12.41 -45.41
C LEU A 25 -16.89 -13.74 -45.27
N THR A 26 -15.61 -13.71 -45.69
CA THR A 26 -14.39 -14.24 -45.04
C THR A 26 -14.38 -15.58 -44.25
N THR A 27 -15.33 -16.50 -44.43
CA THR A 27 -15.39 -17.74 -43.62
C THR A 27 -14.93 -19.00 -44.37
N THR A 28 -14.93 -18.98 -45.71
CA THR A 28 -14.63 -20.16 -46.54
C THR A 28 -13.13 -20.52 -46.58
N ARG A 29 -12.23 -19.55 -46.37
CA ARG A 29 -10.80 -19.83 -46.17
C ARG A 29 -10.52 -20.48 -44.81
N PHE A 30 -11.39 -20.29 -43.82
CA PHE A 30 -11.25 -20.88 -42.49
C PHE A 30 -11.59 -22.38 -42.46
N MET A 31 -12.58 -22.85 -43.23
CA MET A 31 -12.96 -24.26 -43.23
C MET A 31 -11.96 -25.20 -43.92
N LEU A 32 -11.30 -24.74 -45.00
CA LEU A 32 -10.26 -25.52 -45.68
C LEU A 32 -8.99 -25.67 -44.83
N LEU A 33 -8.83 -24.85 -43.78
CA LEU A 33 -7.68 -24.89 -42.90
C LEU A 33 -7.73 -25.97 -41.80
N PHE A 34 -8.93 -26.43 -41.41
CA PHE A 34 -9.15 -27.16 -40.16
C PHE A 34 -9.22 -28.69 -40.26
N CYS A 35 -9.53 -29.27 -41.42
CA CYS A 35 -9.66 -30.73 -41.58
C CYS A 35 -8.35 -31.55 -41.48
N PRO A 36 -7.18 -31.08 -41.96
CA PRO A 36 -5.96 -31.90 -42.02
C PRO A 36 -5.38 -32.28 -40.65
N ILE A 37 -5.43 -31.34 -39.69
CA ILE A 37 -4.89 -31.49 -38.34
C ILE A 37 -5.61 -32.62 -37.58
N LEU A 38 -6.95 -32.59 -37.59
CA LEU A 38 -7.81 -33.58 -36.94
C LEU A 38 -7.60 -35.00 -37.52
N ILE A 39 -7.35 -35.11 -38.83
CA ILE A 39 -7.14 -36.39 -39.51
C ILE A 39 -5.74 -36.97 -39.22
N TYR A 40 -4.70 -36.12 -39.15
CA TYR A 40 -3.34 -36.53 -38.80
C TYR A 40 -3.25 -37.08 -37.37
N PHE A 41 -3.85 -36.37 -36.41
CA PHE A 41 -3.87 -36.79 -35.00
C PHE A 41 -4.67 -38.07 -34.76
N ARG A 42 -5.77 -38.28 -35.50
CA ARG A 42 -6.56 -39.53 -35.40
C ARG A 42 -5.84 -40.74 -36.02
N LYS A 43 -5.01 -40.56 -37.05
CA LYS A 43 -4.31 -41.66 -37.75
C LYS A 43 -3.03 -42.15 -37.05
N GLN A 44 -2.29 -41.30 -36.34
CA GLN A 44 -0.98 -41.64 -35.74
C GLN A 44 -1.07 -42.55 -34.49
N PHE A 45 -2.17 -42.51 -33.73
CA PHE A 45 -2.29 -43.23 -32.46
C PHE A 45 -3.37 -44.34 -32.41
N PHE A 46 -4.33 -44.37 -33.35
CA PHE A 46 -5.37 -45.41 -33.41
C PHE A 46 -5.04 -46.57 -34.37
N ARG A 47 -3.75 -46.90 -34.54
CA ARG A 47 -3.34 -48.20 -35.13
C ARG A 47 -3.21 -49.25 -34.02
N GLY A 48 -4.34 -49.58 -33.41
CA GLY A 48 -4.52 -50.68 -32.48
C GLY A 48 -5.97 -51.12 -32.57
N LYS A 49 -6.22 -52.43 -32.59
CA LYS A 49 -7.53 -53.07 -32.77
C LYS A 49 -8.64 -52.31 -32.01
N ILE A 50 -9.74 -52.04 -32.71
CA ILE A 50 -10.95 -51.47 -32.13
C ILE A 50 -11.45 -52.45 -31.07
N GLY A 51 -11.26 -52.09 -29.81
CA GLY A 51 -11.76 -52.74 -28.61
C GLY A 51 -11.78 -51.72 -27.47
N GLU A 52 -12.98 -51.45 -26.93
CA GLU A 52 -13.31 -50.74 -25.69
C GLU A 52 -12.23 -49.83 -25.07
N LYS A 53 -11.99 -48.64 -25.64
CA LYS A 53 -11.21 -47.60 -24.97
C LYS A 53 -11.97 -46.27 -24.97
N MET A 54 -12.24 -45.74 -23.78
CA MET A 54 -12.94 -44.46 -23.56
C MET A 54 -12.19 -43.32 -24.27
N VAL A 55 -12.92 -42.46 -24.97
CA VAL A 55 -12.38 -41.28 -25.68
C VAL A 55 -13.04 -40.00 -25.19
N ILE A 56 -12.51 -38.83 -25.58
CA ILE A 56 -13.17 -37.54 -25.35
C ILE A 56 -14.23 -37.33 -26.44
N ALA A 57 -15.50 -37.18 -26.04
CA ALA A 57 -16.64 -37.05 -26.94
C ALA A 57 -16.60 -35.71 -27.71
N ASN A 58 -16.35 -34.61 -27.01
CA ASN A 58 -16.24 -33.25 -27.55
C ASN A 58 -14.76 -32.87 -27.79
N PHE A 59 -14.04 -33.74 -28.52
CA PHE A 59 -12.60 -33.59 -28.73
C PHE A 59 -12.23 -32.26 -29.41
N ARG A 60 -13.08 -31.75 -30.29
CA ARG A 60 -12.85 -30.48 -30.98
C ARG A 60 -12.83 -29.30 -30.00
N GLU A 61 -13.80 -29.26 -29.11
CA GLU A 61 -13.97 -28.23 -28.08
C GLU A 61 -12.86 -28.32 -27.03
N TYR A 62 -12.52 -29.54 -26.59
CA TYR A 62 -11.37 -29.80 -25.73
C TYR A 62 -10.05 -29.28 -26.33
N THR A 63 -9.77 -29.63 -27.58
CA THR A 63 -8.55 -29.16 -28.25
C THR A 63 -8.55 -27.65 -28.50
N ALA A 64 -9.72 -27.01 -28.61
CA ALA A 64 -9.81 -25.56 -28.68
C ALA A 64 -9.37 -24.90 -27.37
N VAL A 65 -9.80 -25.43 -26.22
CA VAL A 65 -9.36 -24.92 -24.89
C VAL A 65 -7.86 -25.09 -24.70
N LEU A 66 -7.27 -26.23 -25.09
CA LEU A 66 -5.82 -26.42 -24.98
C LEU A 66 -5.01 -25.48 -25.87
N ARG A 67 -5.61 -24.90 -26.92
CA ARG A 67 -4.94 -23.89 -27.75
C ARG A 67 -4.79 -22.56 -27.03
N ASP A 68 -5.59 -22.28 -26.01
CA ASP A 68 -5.49 -21.07 -25.20
C ASP A 68 -4.20 -21.01 -24.38
N VAL A 69 -3.42 -22.09 -24.32
CA VAL A 69 -2.07 -22.15 -23.73
C VAL A 69 -1.02 -21.40 -24.59
N TYR A 70 -1.36 -21.07 -25.85
CA TYR A 70 -0.46 -20.50 -26.85
C TYR A 70 -1.01 -19.21 -27.48
N SER A 71 -0.13 -18.39 -28.08
CA SER A 71 -0.56 -17.18 -28.79
C SER A 71 -1.29 -17.49 -30.11
N ARG A 72 -2.04 -16.50 -30.60
CA ARG A 72 -2.73 -16.58 -31.91
C ARG A 72 -1.74 -16.69 -33.08
N ASP A 73 -0.59 -16.05 -32.99
CA ASP A 73 0.43 -16.05 -34.05
C ASP A 73 1.09 -17.42 -34.19
N ALA A 74 1.47 -18.03 -33.07
CA ALA A 74 1.99 -19.40 -33.05
C ALA A 74 0.98 -20.42 -33.62
N MET A 75 -0.32 -20.21 -33.40
CA MET A 75 -1.38 -21.09 -33.91
C MET A 75 -1.50 -21.10 -35.44
N GLY A 76 -1.22 -19.97 -36.10
CA GLY A 76 -1.20 -19.90 -37.56
C GLY A 76 -0.09 -20.77 -38.15
N GLU A 77 1.11 -20.69 -37.58
CA GLU A 77 2.28 -21.48 -38.00
C GLU A 77 2.12 -22.99 -37.70
N ILE A 78 1.62 -23.33 -36.50
CA ILE A 78 1.31 -24.72 -36.11
C ILE A 78 0.29 -25.32 -37.09
N GLY A 79 -0.72 -24.55 -37.48
CA GLY A 79 -1.70 -24.96 -38.47
C GLY A 79 -1.08 -25.28 -39.83
N ALA A 80 -0.25 -24.37 -40.35
CA ALA A 80 0.47 -24.56 -41.61
C ALA A 80 1.45 -25.76 -41.57
N TYR A 81 2.12 -25.98 -40.44
CA TYR A 81 3.00 -27.14 -40.22
C TYR A 81 2.28 -28.47 -40.39
N TYR A 82 1.15 -28.65 -39.69
CA TYR A 82 0.38 -29.90 -39.77
C TYR A 82 -0.31 -30.07 -41.13
N GLN A 83 -0.68 -28.99 -41.81
CA GLN A 83 -1.14 -29.04 -43.19
C GLN A 83 -0.05 -29.48 -44.16
N ALA A 84 1.17 -28.93 -44.05
CA ALA A 84 2.30 -29.33 -44.87
C ALA A 84 2.63 -30.82 -44.67
N LEU A 85 2.58 -31.33 -43.43
CA LEU A 85 2.73 -32.75 -43.13
C LEU A 85 1.61 -33.64 -43.73
N THR A 86 0.39 -33.11 -43.81
CA THR A 86 -0.77 -33.86 -44.33
C THR A 86 -0.79 -33.86 -45.87
N ASN A 87 -0.51 -32.72 -46.49
CA ASN A 87 -0.47 -32.56 -47.95
C ASN A 87 0.76 -33.25 -48.58
N SER A 88 1.89 -33.28 -47.87
CA SER A 88 3.10 -34.00 -48.32
C SER A 88 3.03 -35.53 -48.17
N GLY A 89 2.01 -36.11 -47.53
CA GLY A 89 1.99 -37.54 -47.23
C GLY A 89 1.86 -38.46 -48.45
N GLU A 90 0.97 -38.16 -49.38
CA GLU A 90 0.59 -39.08 -50.47
C GLU A 90 1.33 -38.75 -51.80
N GLU A 91 1.49 -37.47 -52.14
CA GLU A 91 2.26 -37.03 -53.32
C GLU A 91 3.76 -37.29 -53.18
N LEU A 92 4.34 -36.99 -52.01
CA LEU A 92 5.77 -37.23 -51.74
C LEU A 92 6.08 -38.74 -51.72
N LYS A 93 5.12 -39.58 -51.28
CA LYS A 93 5.23 -41.04 -51.32
C LYS A 93 5.26 -41.56 -52.75
N GLN A 94 4.42 -41.04 -53.64
CA GLN A 94 4.43 -41.36 -55.07
C GLN A 94 5.73 -40.87 -55.76
N GLN A 95 6.18 -39.65 -55.46
CA GLN A 95 7.42 -39.10 -55.99
C GLN A 95 8.67 -39.89 -55.51
N LYS A 96 8.71 -40.28 -54.23
CA LYS A 96 9.77 -41.14 -53.67
C LYS A 96 9.78 -42.52 -54.33
N LEU A 97 8.60 -43.13 -54.53
CA LEU A 97 8.50 -44.43 -55.21
C LEU A 97 9.07 -44.35 -56.62
N LYS A 98 8.65 -43.33 -57.38
CA LYS A 98 9.10 -43.09 -58.76
C LYS A 98 10.61 -42.85 -58.85
N LEU A 99 11.19 -42.09 -57.92
CA LEU A 99 12.64 -41.87 -57.88
C LEU A 99 13.41 -43.16 -57.54
N LEU A 100 12.92 -43.97 -56.60
CA LEU A 100 13.53 -45.24 -56.21
C LEU A 100 13.54 -46.24 -57.37
N GLU A 101 12.44 -46.33 -58.12
CA GLU A 101 12.35 -47.14 -59.35
C GLU A 101 13.38 -46.71 -60.40
N GLN A 102 13.51 -45.39 -60.63
CA GLN A 102 14.47 -44.85 -61.59
C GLN A 102 15.93 -45.07 -61.16
N ILE A 103 16.24 -44.95 -59.87
CA ILE A 103 17.58 -45.28 -59.32
C ILE A 103 17.88 -46.77 -59.51
N GLY A 104 16.89 -47.65 -59.28
CA GLY A 104 17.00 -49.09 -59.54
C GLY A 104 17.26 -49.39 -61.02
N ALA A 105 16.56 -48.73 -61.94
CA ALA A 105 16.77 -48.86 -63.37
C ALA A 105 18.19 -48.41 -63.80
N ARG A 106 18.67 -47.28 -63.26
CA ARG A 106 20.04 -46.80 -63.53
C ARG A 106 21.12 -47.72 -62.96
N LYS A 107 20.87 -48.39 -61.82
CA LYS A 107 21.79 -49.40 -61.29
C LYS A 107 21.93 -50.59 -62.26
N ARG A 108 20.81 -51.13 -62.76
CA ARG A 108 20.83 -52.21 -63.76
C ARG A 108 21.54 -51.80 -65.05
N GLU A 109 21.38 -50.54 -65.49
CA GLU A 109 22.06 -50.04 -66.68
C GLU A 109 23.59 -49.86 -66.47
N ILE A 110 24.02 -49.45 -65.28
CA ILE A 110 25.45 -49.43 -64.91
C ILE A 110 26.05 -50.83 -65.01
N ASP A 111 25.34 -51.84 -64.51
CA ASP A 111 25.82 -53.23 -64.52
C ASP A 111 25.95 -53.78 -65.95
N ARG A 112 24.96 -53.49 -66.83
CA ARG A 112 25.04 -53.85 -68.27
C ARG A 112 26.16 -53.13 -69.01
N GLN A 113 26.32 -51.82 -68.79
CA GLN A 113 27.39 -51.05 -69.45
C GLN A 113 28.77 -51.48 -68.94
N ALA A 114 28.90 -51.86 -67.67
CA ALA A 114 30.13 -52.41 -67.12
C ALA A 114 30.50 -53.78 -67.76
N GLN A 115 29.51 -54.61 -68.10
CA GLN A 115 29.72 -55.84 -68.87
C GLN A 115 30.12 -55.54 -70.33
N LEU A 116 29.45 -54.58 -70.99
CA LEU A 116 29.72 -54.20 -72.38
C LEU A 116 31.14 -53.62 -72.58
N ILE A 117 31.67 -52.89 -71.60
CA ILE A 117 33.07 -52.39 -71.63
C ILE A 117 34.09 -53.53 -71.69
N ARG A 118 33.77 -54.72 -71.17
CA ARG A 118 34.69 -55.87 -71.19
C ARG A 118 34.84 -56.47 -72.59
N THR A 119 33.84 -56.29 -73.45
CA THR A 119 33.78 -56.93 -74.78
C THR A 119 33.94 -55.96 -75.95
N THR A 120 33.92 -54.65 -75.71
CA THR A 120 33.98 -53.63 -76.78
C THR A 120 35.42 -53.17 -77.08
N THR A 121 35.69 -52.83 -78.34
CA THR A 121 36.99 -52.33 -78.80
C THR A 121 37.25 -50.87 -78.42
N ASP A 122 36.22 -50.02 -78.43
CA ASP A 122 36.30 -48.63 -77.97
C ASP A 122 35.99 -48.50 -76.46
N LYS A 123 36.98 -48.87 -75.66
CA LYS A 123 36.90 -48.80 -74.19
C LYS A 123 36.76 -47.38 -73.66
N LYS A 124 37.24 -46.37 -74.40
CA LYS A 124 37.22 -44.97 -73.96
C LYS A 124 35.82 -44.39 -74.05
N ALA A 125 35.14 -44.55 -75.19
CA ALA A 125 33.76 -44.09 -75.35
C ALA A 125 32.79 -44.83 -74.40
N ALA A 126 32.97 -46.14 -74.23
CA ALA A 126 32.15 -46.93 -73.32
C ALA A 126 32.39 -46.55 -71.84
N GLY A 127 33.63 -46.25 -71.45
CA GLY A 127 33.98 -45.74 -70.12
C GLY A 127 33.38 -44.37 -69.82
N LEU A 128 33.40 -43.43 -70.78
CA LEU A 128 32.74 -42.13 -70.67
C LEU A 128 31.22 -42.26 -70.48
N ARG A 129 30.59 -43.21 -71.20
CA ARG A 129 29.16 -43.50 -71.06
C ARG A 129 28.82 -44.06 -69.68
N LEU A 130 29.65 -44.96 -69.15
CA LEU A 130 29.50 -45.49 -67.78
C LEU A 130 29.64 -44.38 -66.72
N ALA A 131 30.63 -43.50 -66.87
CA ALA A 131 30.81 -42.36 -65.96
C ALA A 131 29.58 -41.42 -65.96
N ARG A 132 29.01 -41.15 -67.14
CA ARG A 132 27.78 -40.35 -67.29
C ARG A 132 26.59 -40.97 -66.57
N ILE A 133 26.38 -42.29 -66.71
CA ILE A 133 25.26 -42.99 -66.07
C ILE A 133 25.46 -43.08 -64.54
N LYS A 134 26.71 -43.29 -64.08
CA LYS A 134 27.05 -43.23 -62.65
C LYS A 134 26.76 -41.84 -62.06
N LYS A 135 27.13 -40.76 -62.75
CA LYS A 135 26.84 -39.39 -62.34
C LYS A 135 25.33 -39.13 -62.25
N GLN A 136 24.57 -39.52 -63.27
CA GLN A 136 23.10 -39.42 -63.26
C GLN A 136 22.46 -40.17 -62.08
N LYS A 137 22.90 -41.39 -61.79
CA LYS A 137 22.43 -42.14 -60.61
C LYS A 137 22.75 -41.38 -59.30
N GLN A 138 23.94 -40.80 -59.21
CA GLN A 138 24.39 -40.07 -58.03
C GLN A 138 23.59 -38.77 -57.83
N ASP A 139 23.27 -38.05 -58.90
CA ASP A 139 22.41 -36.86 -58.87
C ASP A 139 20.97 -37.22 -58.45
N MET A 140 20.44 -38.36 -58.90
CA MET A 140 19.12 -38.86 -58.47
C MET A 140 19.11 -39.28 -57.00
N ILE A 141 20.20 -39.84 -56.48
CA ILE A 141 20.35 -40.13 -55.04
C ILE A 141 20.39 -38.82 -54.23
N ARG A 142 21.03 -37.75 -54.74
CA ARG A 142 20.99 -36.43 -54.09
C ARG A 142 19.57 -35.85 -54.10
N ALA A 143 18.86 -35.93 -55.22
CA ALA A 143 17.46 -35.49 -55.31
C ALA A 143 16.55 -36.28 -54.35
N LEU A 144 16.77 -37.58 -54.18
CA LEU A 144 16.06 -38.40 -53.19
C LEU A 144 16.33 -37.93 -51.76
N LYS A 145 17.57 -37.56 -51.42
CA LYS A 145 17.94 -37.00 -50.12
C LYS A 145 17.30 -35.62 -49.88
N VAL A 146 17.20 -34.78 -50.91
CA VAL A 146 16.51 -33.47 -50.81
C VAL A 146 15.02 -33.65 -50.54
N LEU A 147 14.36 -34.62 -51.21
CA LEU A 147 12.96 -35.00 -50.94
C LEU A 147 12.75 -35.65 -49.56
N GLN A 148 13.83 -36.06 -48.87
CA GLN A 148 13.80 -36.54 -47.49
C GLN A 148 14.00 -35.42 -46.46
N ASN A 149 14.56 -34.27 -46.84
CA ASN A 149 14.93 -33.16 -45.96
C ASN A 149 13.98 -31.95 -46.07
N GLY A 150 12.68 -32.17 -46.28
CA GLY A 150 11.68 -31.12 -46.09
C GLY A 150 11.59 -30.78 -44.60
N ASP A 151 12.44 -29.86 -44.14
CA ASP A 151 12.61 -29.55 -42.72
C ASP A 151 11.50 -28.61 -42.22
N HIS A 152 10.25 -29.09 -42.30
CA HIS A 152 9.05 -28.32 -41.95
C HIS A 152 9.03 -27.88 -40.48
N PHE A 153 9.82 -28.53 -39.61
CA PHE A 153 9.90 -28.18 -38.19
C PHE A 153 10.91 -27.07 -37.92
N ASN A 154 12.09 -27.08 -38.57
CA ASN A 154 13.11 -26.06 -38.30
C ASN A 154 12.80 -24.69 -38.90
N VAL A 155 11.84 -24.60 -39.84
CA VAL A 155 11.33 -23.34 -40.40
C VAL A 155 10.29 -22.63 -39.53
N LEU A 156 9.86 -23.25 -38.42
CA LEU A 156 8.91 -22.65 -37.48
C LEU A 156 9.61 -21.64 -36.55
N SER A 157 8.85 -20.64 -36.10
CA SER A 157 9.27 -19.79 -34.97
C SER A 157 9.50 -20.62 -33.70
N ASP A 158 10.31 -20.11 -32.77
CA ASP A 158 10.61 -20.82 -31.53
C ASP A 158 9.35 -21.06 -30.68
N GLU A 159 8.39 -20.15 -30.74
CA GLU A 159 7.08 -20.30 -30.11
C GLU A 159 6.23 -21.39 -30.78
N ALA A 160 6.20 -21.43 -32.12
CA ALA A 160 5.51 -22.49 -32.85
C ALA A 160 6.17 -23.87 -32.63
N LYS A 161 7.50 -23.96 -32.57
CA LYS A 161 8.21 -25.20 -32.19
C LYS A 161 7.86 -25.65 -30.79
N THR A 162 7.80 -24.72 -29.85
CA THR A 162 7.34 -24.96 -28.47
C THR A 162 5.92 -25.50 -28.47
N GLY A 163 5.02 -24.91 -29.27
CA GLY A 163 3.64 -25.36 -29.41
C GLY A 163 3.50 -26.78 -29.98
N VAL A 164 4.26 -27.11 -31.03
CA VAL A 164 4.26 -28.47 -31.61
C VAL A 164 4.80 -29.51 -30.61
N CYS A 165 5.89 -29.20 -29.91
CA CYS A 165 6.51 -30.10 -28.94
C CYS A 165 5.66 -30.30 -27.68
N SER A 166 5.17 -29.22 -27.07
CA SER A 166 4.34 -29.29 -25.86
C SER A 166 2.95 -29.86 -26.16
N GLY A 167 2.35 -29.54 -27.31
CA GLY A 167 1.06 -30.11 -27.73
C GLY A 167 1.10 -31.64 -27.85
N PHE A 168 2.22 -32.20 -28.31
CA PHE A 168 2.44 -33.65 -28.31
C PHE A 168 2.45 -34.24 -26.89
N LEU A 169 3.06 -33.54 -25.92
CA LEU A 169 3.13 -33.99 -24.53
C LEU A 169 1.78 -33.86 -23.82
N LEU A 170 1.05 -32.78 -24.04
CA LEU A 170 -0.32 -32.59 -23.53
C LEU A 170 -1.24 -33.70 -24.05
N GLN A 171 -1.14 -34.05 -25.33
CA GLN A 171 -1.92 -35.15 -25.87
C GLN A 171 -1.53 -36.51 -25.28
N LYS A 172 -0.25 -36.72 -25.00
CA LYS A 172 0.24 -38.00 -24.44
C LYS A 172 -0.12 -38.18 -22.96
N TYR A 173 0.03 -37.12 -22.15
CA TYR A 173 -0.06 -37.21 -20.70
C TYR A 173 -1.35 -36.58 -20.16
N LEU A 174 -1.68 -35.34 -20.53
CA LEU A 174 -2.88 -34.65 -20.02
C LEU A 174 -4.18 -35.31 -20.52
N THR A 175 -4.28 -35.62 -21.82
CA THR A 175 -5.46 -36.31 -22.36
C THR A 175 -5.65 -37.68 -21.70
N ARG A 176 -4.54 -38.37 -21.40
CA ARG A 176 -4.56 -39.66 -20.71
C ARG A 176 -5.01 -39.52 -19.26
N GLU A 177 -4.53 -38.49 -18.55
CA GLU A 177 -4.94 -38.18 -17.18
C GLU A 177 -6.44 -37.92 -17.07
N LEU A 178 -6.99 -37.13 -18.00
CA LEU A 178 -8.43 -36.87 -18.05
C LEU A 178 -9.24 -38.15 -18.31
N LEU A 179 -8.75 -39.05 -19.17
CA LEU A 179 -9.44 -40.30 -19.49
C LEU A 179 -9.30 -41.36 -18.40
N GLU A 180 -8.11 -41.53 -17.80
CA GLU A 180 -7.85 -42.60 -16.83
C GLU A 180 -8.30 -42.21 -15.41
N HIS A 181 -8.15 -40.95 -15.02
CA HIS A 181 -8.37 -40.50 -13.64
C HIS A 181 -9.50 -39.47 -13.49
N ASN A 182 -9.87 -38.76 -14.57
CA ASN A 182 -10.94 -37.75 -14.58
C ASN A 182 -10.95 -36.83 -13.33
N PRO A 183 -9.84 -36.13 -13.03
CA PRO A 183 -9.68 -35.40 -11.76
C PRO A 183 -10.70 -34.25 -11.57
N LEU A 184 -11.32 -33.79 -12.66
CA LEU A 184 -12.34 -32.74 -12.64
C LEU A 184 -13.77 -33.28 -12.62
N ASN A 185 -13.96 -34.60 -12.51
CA ASN A 185 -15.27 -35.26 -12.46
C ASN A 185 -16.19 -34.85 -13.62
N PHE A 186 -15.67 -34.88 -14.85
CA PHE A 186 -16.45 -34.64 -16.06
C PHE A 186 -17.47 -35.74 -16.30
N ALA A 187 -18.61 -35.36 -16.89
CA ALA A 187 -19.68 -36.28 -17.23
C ALA A 187 -19.28 -37.23 -18.37
N LYS A 188 -20.00 -38.34 -18.53
CA LYS A 188 -19.85 -39.26 -19.67
C LYS A 188 -21.08 -39.20 -20.58
N ASP A 189 -20.88 -39.36 -21.88
CA ASP A 189 -21.97 -39.50 -22.85
C ASP A 189 -22.63 -40.90 -22.78
N ALA A 190 -23.67 -41.11 -23.58
CA ALA A 190 -24.40 -42.38 -23.64
C ALA A 190 -23.55 -43.59 -24.10
N ASN A 191 -22.38 -43.35 -24.69
CA ASN A 191 -21.44 -44.37 -25.13
C ASN A 191 -20.29 -44.58 -24.11
N GLY A 192 -20.35 -43.93 -22.95
CA GLY A 192 -19.32 -43.98 -21.92
C GLY A 192 -18.09 -43.11 -22.20
N ASN A 193 -18.14 -42.22 -23.19
CA ASN A 193 -17.05 -41.30 -23.54
C ASN A 193 -17.06 -40.05 -22.65
N LEU A 194 -15.90 -39.49 -22.35
CA LEU A 194 -15.77 -38.33 -21.48
C LEU A 194 -16.24 -37.04 -22.19
N LEU A 195 -17.16 -36.30 -21.58
CA LEU A 195 -17.63 -34.99 -22.05
C LEU A 195 -16.93 -33.89 -21.24
N VAL A 196 -15.92 -33.26 -21.84
CA VAL A 196 -15.10 -32.25 -21.16
C VAL A 196 -15.87 -30.93 -21.05
N ASP A 197 -16.05 -30.44 -19.83
CA ASP A 197 -16.52 -29.06 -19.61
C ASP A 197 -15.36 -28.10 -19.88
N THR A 198 -15.49 -27.30 -20.94
CA THR A 198 -14.44 -26.41 -21.44
C THR A 198 -14.14 -25.25 -20.50
N GLU A 199 -15.17 -24.68 -19.87
CA GLU A 199 -15.01 -23.56 -18.94
C GLU A 199 -14.42 -24.05 -17.62
N ARG A 200 -14.89 -25.19 -17.13
CA ARG A 200 -14.32 -25.79 -15.92
C ARG A 200 -12.87 -26.24 -16.12
N LEU A 201 -12.53 -26.75 -17.30
CA LEU A 201 -11.14 -27.07 -17.64
C LEU A 201 -10.28 -25.81 -17.64
N LYS A 202 -10.71 -24.74 -18.32
CA LYS A 202 -9.94 -23.49 -18.45
C LYS A 202 -9.58 -22.84 -17.11
N HIS A 203 -10.46 -22.95 -16.12
CA HIS A 203 -10.28 -22.39 -14.77
C HIS A 203 -9.68 -23.38 -13.75
N SER A 204 -9.18 -24.53 -14.20
CA SER A 204 -8.68 -25.58 -13.31
C SER A 204 -7.18 -25.53 -13.06
N ALA A 205 -6.74 -26.11 -11.93
CA ALA A 205 -5.32 -26.29 -11.62
C ALA A 205 -4.59 -27.12 -12.69
N ILE A 206 -5.22 -28.17 -13.23
CA ILE A 206 -4.64 -29.01 -14.27
C ILE A 206 -4.41 -28.27 -15.60
N PHE A 207 -5.16 -27.20 -15.87
CA PHE A 207 -4.89 -26.31 -17.00
C PHE A 207 -3.66 -25.42 -16.75
N GLN A 208 -3.45 -24.94 -15.51
CA GLN A 208 -2.21 -24.24 -15.14
C GLN A 208 -0.98 -25.16 -15.19
N GLU A 209 -1.14 -26.44 -14.87
CA GLU A 209 -0.10 -27.46 -15.06
C GLU A 209 0.22 -27.69 -16.55
N ALA A 210 -0.79 -27.58 -17.44
CA ALA A 210 -0.58 -27.64 -18.88
C ALA A 210 0.27 -26.46 -19.40
N VAL A 211 0.03 -25.27 -18.84
CA VAL A 211 0.85 -24.08 -19.08
C VAL A 211 2.29 -24.32 -18.61
N HIS A 212 2.49 -24.85 -17.40
CA HIS A 212 3.80 -25.20 -16.85
C HIS A 212 4.59 -26.18 -17.72
N LEU A 213 3.92 -27.20 -18.28
CA LEU A 213 4.56 -28.16 -19.18
C LEU A 213 5.00 -27.53 -20.51
N ARG A 214 4.23 -26.57 -21.03
CA ARG A 214 4.67 -25.76 -22.18
C ARG A 214 5.92 -24.95 -21.82
N ASP A 215 5.96 -24.35 -20.64
CA ASP A 215 7.11 -23.55 -20.20
C ASP A 215 8.38 -24.36 -20.06
N PHE A 216 8.27 -25.57 -19.53
CA PHE A 216 9.38 -26.51 -19.51
C PHE A 216 9.92 -26.78 -20.92
N VAL A 217 9.06 -27.01 -21.90
CA VAL A 217 9.47 -27.25 -23.29
C VAL A 217 10.19 -26.02 -23.86
N ALA A 218 9.64 -24.82 -23.63
CA ALA A 218 10.23 -23.57 -24.09
C ALA A 218 11.63 -23.36 -23.48
N ALA A 219 11.75 -23.49 -22.16
CA ALA A 219 13.00 -23.31 -21.43
C ALA A 219 14.04 -24.37 -21.80
N TYR A 220 13.63 -25.62 -22.01
CA TYR A 220 14.52 -26.69 -22.46
C TYR A 220 15.06 -26.42 -23.87
N MET A 221 14.20 -25.95 -24.78
CA MET A 221 14.61 -25.57 -26.13
C MET A 221 15.56 -24.37 -26.13
N ALA A 222 15.31 -23.37 -25.27
CA ALA A 222 16.19 -22.22 -25.10
C ALA A 222 17.57 -22.61 -24.52
N LYS A 223 17.62 -23.51 -23.52
CA LYS A 223 18.88 -24.00 -22.94
C LYS A 223 19.64 -24.91 -23.90
N TYR A 224 18.95 -25.61 -24.80
CA TYR A 224 19.55 -26.57 -25.73
C TYR A 224 19.06 -26.40 -27.19
N PRO A 225 19.37 -25.26 -27.83
CA PRO A 225 18.83 -24.90 -29.15
C PRO A 225 19.17 -25.92 -30.25
N ASP A 226 20.36 -26.55 -30.18
CA ASP A 226 20.81 -27.50 -31.20
C ASP A 226 20.29 -28.93 -31.02
N LYS A 227 19.66 -29.25 -29.87
CA LYS A 227 19.24 -30.62 -29.53
C LYS A 227 17.86 -30.97 -30.06
N VAL A 228 16.96 -29.99 -30.17
CA VAL A 228 15.55 -30.22 -30.54
C VAL A 228 15.34 -29.98 -32.03
N LYS A 229 15.58 -31.01 -32.85
CA LYS A 229 15.40 -30.95 -34.32
C LYS A 229 14.08 -31.50 -34.82
N THR A 230 13.32 -32.17 -33.95
CA THR A 230 11.97 -32.69 -34.24
C THR A 230 11.16 -32.77 -32.94
N PRO A 231 9.81 -32.79 -33.01
CA PRO A 231 8.96 -32.98 -31.84
C PRO A 231 9.21 -34.32 -31.12
N GLY A 232 9.72 -35.32 -31.86
CA GLY A 232 10.07 -36.64 -31.32
C GLY A 232 11.18 -36.61 -30.26
N HIS A 233 11.94 -35.51 -30.14
CA HIS A 233 12.98 -35.37 -29.11
C HIS A 233 12.41 -35.59 -27.70
N PHE A 234 11.31 -34.91 -27.36
CA PHE A 234 10.71 -35.00 -26.03
C PHE A 234 10.10 -36.38 -25.75
N LYS A 235 9.70 -37.13 -26.78
CA LYS A 235 9.27 -38.53 -26.63
C LYS A 235 10.43 -39.41 -26.13
N THR A 236 11.64 -39.18 -26.65
CA THR A 236 12.84 -39.89 -26.23
C THR A 236 13.34 -39.39 -24.87
N LEU A 237 13.34 -38.08 -24.64
CA LEU A 237 13.75 -37.45 -23.38
C LEU A 237 12.92 -37.95 -22.20
N LEU A 238 11.61 -38.10 -22.41
CA LEU A 238 10.63 -38.48 -21.39
C LEU A 238 10.19 -39.94 -21.57
N ASN A 239 11.04 -40.82 -22.12
CA ASN A 239 10.67 -42.21 -22.40
C ASN A 239 10.32 -43.01 -21.13
N ASN A 240 10.96 -42.68 -20.01
CA ASN A 240 10.79 -43.32 -18.72
C ASN A 240 9.69 -42.69 -17.85
N VAL A 241 9.07 -41.61 -18.33
CA VAL A 241 7.97 -40.93 -17.64
C VAL A 241 6.65 -41.59 -18.03
N LYS A 242 5.89 -42.05 -17.02
CA LYS A 242 4.72 -42.92 -17.23
C LYS A 242 3.39 -42.17 -17.25
N ASP A 243 3.25 -41.12 -16.46
CA ASP A 243 1.99 -40.43 -16.15
C ASP A 243 2.15 -38.90 -16.13
N TRP A 244 1.05 -38.20 -15.87
CA TRP A 244 0.99 -36.74 -15.82
C TRP A 244 1.84 -36.16 -14.69
N ARG A 245 1.78 -36.76 -13.49
CA ARG A 245 2.57 -36.27 -12.36
C ARG A 245 4.07 -36.39 -12.62
N GLY A 246 4.51 -37.51 -13.18
CA GLY A 246 5.93 -37.72 -13.48
C GLY A 246 6.49 -36.76 -14.53
N VAL A 247 5.66 -36.23 -15.46
CA VAL A 247 6.14 -35.23 -16.42
C VAL A 247 6.27 -33.84 -15.77
N LEU A 248 5.40 -33.52 -14.82
CA LEU A 248 5.49 -32.29 -14.03
C LEU A 248 6.69 -32.34 -13.07
N ASP A 249 6.89 -33.46 -12.36
CA ASP A 249 8.07 -33.65 -11.49
C ASP A 249 9.39 -33.53 -12.29
N TYR A 250 9.40 -34.01 -13.54
CA TYR A 250 10.55 -33.83 -14.42
C TYR A 250 10.77 -32.37 -14.79
N ALA A 251 9.70 -31.63 -15.11
CA ALA A 251 9.74 -30.21 -15.40
C ALA A 251 10.27 -29.41 -14.19
N ASP A 252 9.76 -29.71 -13.00
CA ASP A 252 10.18 -29.09 -11.74
C ASP A 252 11.67 -29.35 -11.45
N ALA A 253 12.10 -30.61 -11.58
CA ALA A 253 13.50 -30.99 -11.42
C ALA A 253 14.43 -30.39 -12.49
N PHE A 254 13.90 -30.11 -13.69
CA PHE A 254 14.65 -29.40 -14.73
C PHE A 254 14.84 -27.93 -14.35
N PHE A 255 13.79 -27.25 -13.90
CA PHE A 255 13.88 -25.86 -13.45
C PHE A 255 14.77 -25.72 -12.22
N ALA A 256 14.71 -26.65 -11.26
CA ALA A 256 15.62 -26.69 -10.12
C ALA A 256 17.09 -26.77 -10.56
N ARG A 257 17.43 -27.67 -11.49
CA ARG A 257 18.79 -27.80 -12.03
C ARG A 257 19.22 -26.62 -12.91
N LEU A 258 18.27 -26.01 -13.62
CA LEU A 258 18.53 -24.79 -14.38
C LEU A 258 19.00 -23.64 -13.47
N ASN A 259 18.54 -23.64 -12.21
CA ASN A 259 18.93 -22.68 -11.18
C ASN A 259 20.26 -23.02 -10.48
N ASP A 260 20.73 -24.28 -10.53
CA ASP A 260 22.01 -24.72 -9.94
C ASP A 260 23.21 -24.59 -10.91
N ASP A 261 23.00 -24.69 -12.22
CA ASP A 261 24.07 -24.73 -13.25
C ASP A 261 24.67 -23.35 -13.63
N ALA A 262 24.17 -22.23 -13.09
CA ALA A 262 24.70 -20.90 -13.41
C ALA A 262 25.83 -20.53 -12.44
N HIS A 263 27.06 -20.92 -12.74
CA HIS A 263 28.24 -20.33 -12.12
C HIS A 263 28.30 -18.83 -12.44
N LEU A 264 28.19 -17.98 -11.42
CA LEU A 264 28.83 -16.67 -11.28
C LEU A 264 28.60 -16.20 -9.83
N THR A 265 29.61 -15.54 -9.27
CA THR A 265 29.70 -14.97 -7.91
C THR A 265 28.65 -13.88 -7.62
N ASP A 266 28.47 -13.59 -6.32
CA ASP A 266 27.60 -12.58 -5.66
C ASP A 266 26.10 -12.93 -5.46
N ASP A 267 25.74 -13.14 -4.19
CA ASP A 267 24.42 -13.61 -3.70
C ASP A 267 23.21 -12.82 -4.23
N MET A 268 23.39 -11.54 -4.57
CA MET A 268 22.32 -10.65 -5.05
C MET A 268 21.95 -10.88 -6.52
N ILE A 269 22.94 -11.11 -7.38
CA ILE A 269 22.73 -11.43 -8.80
C ILE A 269 21.95 -12.75 -8.91
N LYS A 270 22.28 -13.72 -8.06
CA LYS A 270 21.56 -14.99 -7.93
C LYS A 270 20.14 -14.77 -7.40
N ALA A 271 19.96 -14.03 -6.31
CA ALA A 271 18.66 -13.74 -5.72
C ALA A 271 17.71 -13.05 -6.71
N SER A 272 18.23 -12.15 -7.55
CA SER A 272 17.45 -11.46 -8.60
C SER A 272 16.93 -12.36 -9.72
N ARG A 273 17.39 -13.61 -9.81
CA ARG A 273 17.03 -14.60 -10.85
C ARG A 273 16.41 -15.87 -10.27
N GLN A 274 16.58 -16.11 -8.98
CA GLN A 274 16.10 -17.30 -8.31
C GLN A 274 14.58 -17.25 -8.13
N GLY A 275 13.92 -18.38 -8.38
CA GLY A 275 12.49 -18.54 -8.08
C GLY A 275 11.57 -17.66 -8.91
N VAL A 276 12.05 -17.14 -10.05
CA VAL A 276 11.25 -16.33 -10.98
C VAL A 276 11.11 -17.01 -12.34
N GLU A 277 9.97 -16.77 -12.99
CA GLU A 277 9.65 -17.23 -14.34
C GLU A 277 9.62 -16.00 -15.27
N VAL A 278 10.45 -15.96 -16.31
CA VAL A 278 10.43 -14.83 -17.26
C VAL A 278 9.22 -14.94 -18.17
N ILE A 279 8.29 -13.99 -18.03
CA ILE A 279 7.03 -13.94 -18.79
C ILE A 279 7.21 -13.17 -20.09
N ARG A 280 8.00 -12.09 -20.05
CA ARG A 280 8.23 -11.23 -21.22
C ARG A 280 9.57 -10.54 -21.11
N VAL A 281 10.30 -10.44 -22.21
CA VAL A 281 11.51 -9.63 -22.33
C VAL A 281 11.23 -8.46 -23.25
N PHE A 282 11.81 -7.30 -22.94
CA PHE A 282 11.81 -6.08 -23.76
C PHE A 282 13.26 -5.81 -24.22
N PRO A 283 13.72 -6.47 -25.31
CA PRO A 283 15.15 -6.57 -25.64
C PRO A 283 15.81 -5.22 -25.94
N GLY A 284 15.04 -4.23 -26.42
CA GLY A 284 15.54 -2.89 -26.70
C GLY A 284 15.71 -1.98 -25.47
N LYS A 285 15.25 -2.42 -24.29
CA LYS A 285 15.28 -1.63 -23.04
C LYS A 285 16.03 -2.31 -21.90
N ASN A 286 16.49 -3.55 -22.08
CA ASN A 286 17.00 -4.38 -20.99
C ASN A 286 16.02 -4.45 -19.81
N VAL A 287 14.73 -4.59 -20.11
CA VAL A 287 13.65 -4.75 -19.13
C VAL A 287 13.00 -6.11 -19.34
N GLN A 288 12.53 -6.75 -18.27
CA GLN A 288 11.76 -7.98 -18.34
C GLN A 288 10.61 -7.97 -17.33
N LEU A 289 9.55 -8.68 -17.67
CA LEU A 289 8.50 -9.06 -16.72
C LEU A 289 8.76 -10.49 -16.28
N VAL A 290 8.82 -10.69 -14.96
CA VAL A 290 8.96 -12.01 -14.36
C VAL A 290 7.78 -12.31 -13.44
N ARG A 291 7.39 -13.56 -13.30
CA ARG A 291 6.44 -14.04 -12.31
C ARG A 291 7.19 -14.63 -11.13
N LEU A 292 6.83 -14.23 -9.91
CA LEU A 292 7.44 -14.72 -8.68
C LEU A 292 6.79 -16.06 -8.29
N ARG A 293 7.59 -17.11 -8.12
CA ARG A 293 7.11 -18.49 -7.89
C ARG A 293 7.45 -19.03 -6.51
N THR A 294 8.49 -18.51 -5.86
CA THR A 294 8.98 -19.03 -4.58
C THR A 294 9.03 -17.94 -3.53
N VAL A 295 9.15 -18.36 -2.27
CA VAL A 295 9.28 -17.45 -1.11
C VAL A 295 10.52 -16.56 -1.27
N GLU A 296 11.63 -17.12 -1.74
CA GLU A 296 12.88 -16.38 -1.94
C GLU A 296 12.74 -15.26 -2.99
N ALA A 297 11.93 -15.49 -4.03
CA ALA A 297 11.66 -14.48 -5.04
C ALA A 297 10.81 -13.33 -4.49
N LEU A 298 9.84 -13.64 -3.62
CA LEU A 298 8.99 -12.65 -2.93
C LEU A 298 9.79 -11.83 -1.91
N ASP A 299 10.70 -12.48 -1.19
CA ASP A 299 11.56 -11.84 -0.20
C ASP A 299 12.60 -10.92 -0.87
N TYR A 300 13.20 -11.35 -2.00
CA TYR A 300 14.05 -10.47 -2.81
C TYR A 300 13.28 -9.25 -3.30
N GLU A 301 12.06 -9.44 -3.80
CA GLU A 301 11.20 -8.33 -4.24
C GLU A 301 10.98 -7.35 -3.08
N THR A 302 10.60 -7.86 -1.91
CA THR A 302 10.37 -7.06 -0.70
C THR A 302 11.61 -6.27 -0.27
N ALA A 303 12.78 -6.90 -0.31
CA ALA A 303 14.02 -6.27 0.10
C ALA A 303 14.41 -5.09 -0.81
N ARG A 304 14.14 -5.18 -2.12
CA ARG A 304 14.49 -4.13 -3.10
C ARG A 304 13.41 -3.08 -3.26
N MET A 305 12.14 -3.48 -3.22
CA MET A 305 11.00 -2.60 -3.41
C MET A 305 10.50 -1.97 -2.11
N ASP A 306 10.94 -2.45 -0.94
CA ASP A 306 10.49 -2.03 0.40
C ASP A 306 8.95 -1.98 0.52
N HIS A 307 8.30 -3.00 -0.03
CA HIS A 307 6.84 -3.09 -0.17
C HIS A 307 6.32 -4.48 0.21
N CYS A 308 5.01 -4.63 0.43
CA CYS A 308 4.48 -5.73 1.24
C CYS A 308 4.20 -7.02 0.46
N VAL A 309 5.13 -7.54 -0.34
CA VAL A 309 4.86 -8.69 -1.24
C VAL A 309 5.44 -10.02 -0.74
N GLY A 310 6.42 -9.99 0.15
CA GLY A 310 7.05 -11.14 0.84
C GLY A 310 6.87 -11.08 2.36
N LYS A 311 7.70 -11.82 3.11
CA LYS A 311 7.58 -12.03 4.59
C LYS A 311 6.34 -12.83 5.04
N GLY A 312 5.88 -13.80 4.26
CA GLY A 312 4.90 -14.80 4.70
C GLY A 312 3.44 -14.55 4.31
N SER A 313 3.05 -13.30 4.01
CA SER A 313 1.63 -12.96 3.77
C SER A 313 1.08 -13.48 2.43
N TYR A 314 1.94 -13.68 1.43
CA TYR A 314 1.56 -14.07 0.07
C TYR A 314 2.01 -15.49 -0.31
N ASP A 315 2.96 -16.05 0.42
CA ASP A 315 3.66 -17.30 0.12
C ASP A 315 2.68 -18.45 -0.17
N ALA A 316 1.72 -18.66 0.73
CA ALA A 316 0.74 -19.74 0.58
C ALA A 316 -0.15 -19.55 -0.66
N ALA A 317 -0.55 -18.30 -0.95
CA ALA A 317 -1.43 -17.97 -2.08
C ALA A 317 -0.70 -18.00 -3.44
N VAL A 318 0.60 -17.71 -3.46
CA VAL A 318 1.44 -17.84 -4.65
C VAL A 318 1.75 -19.31 -4.92
N LEU A 319 2.11 -20.08 -3.88
CA LEU A 319 2.42 -21.50 -4.00
C LEU A 319 1.22 -22.34 -4.45
N ASN A 320 0.01 -22.02 -3.97
CA ASN A 320 -1.21 -22.73 -4.38
C ASN A 320 -1.85 -22.16 -5.66
N GLY A 321 -1.26 -21.13 -6.27
CA GLY A 321 -1.68 -20.54 -7.54
C GLY A 321 -2.91 -19.63 -7.47
N LYS A 322 -3.45 -19.34 -6.28
CA LYS A 322 -4.58 -18.40 -6.10
C LYS A 322 -4.21 -16.95 -6.43
N THR A 323 -2.97 -16.58 -6.15
CA THR A 323 -2.41 -15.27 -6.46
C THR A 323 -1.20 -15.43 -7.36
N ALA A 324 -1.12 -14.64 -8.43
CA ALA A 324 0.06 -14.50 -9.26
C ALA A 324 0.63 -13.10 -9.07
N ILE A 325 1.93 -13.03 -8.75
CA ILE A 325 2.64 -11.77 -8.60
C ILE A 325 3.65 -11.68 -9.72
N TYR A 326 3.57 -10.58 -10.48
CA TYR A 326 4.53 -10.25 -11.52
C TYR A 326 5.38 -9.08 -11.07
N SER A 327 6.66 -9.08 -11.44
CA SER A 327 7.64 -8.05 -11.18
C SER A 327 8.24 -7.60 -12.50
N LEU A 328 8.16 -6.29 -12.77
CA LEU A 328 8.87 -5.66 -13.88
C LEU A 328 10.26 -5.26 -13.38
N ARG A 329 11.29 -5.82 -14.02
CA ARG A 329 12.68 -5.66 -13.63
C ARG A 329 13.52 -5.08 -14.76
N ASP A 330 14.41 -4.14 -14.44
CA ASP A 330 15.44 -3.67 -15.37
C ASP A 330 16.80 -4.28 -15.03
N LEU A 331 17.71 -4.31 -16.02
CA LEU A 331 19.06 -4.83 -15.80
C LEU A 331 19.98 -3.69 -15.37
N SER A 332 20.52 -3.80 -14.16
CA SER A 332 21.48 -2.85 -13.62
C SER A 332 22.85 -2.96 -14.30
N ALA A 333 23.69 -1.93 -14.11
CA ALA A 333 25.08 -1.94 -14.58
C ALA A 333 25.92 -3.07 -13.96
N GLU A 334 25.52 -3.55 -12.78
CA GLU A 334 26.14 -4.67 -12.05
C GLU A 334 25.54 -6.03 -12.46
N ASN A 335 24.75 -6.06 -13.55
CA ASN A 335 24.12 -7.25 -14.10
C ASN A 335 23.08 -7.88 -13.15
N GLU A 336 22.48 -7.08 -12.27
CA GLU A 336 21.37 -7.49 -11.41
C GLU A 336 20.03 -7.11 -12.02
N TRP A 337 19.01 -7.98 -11.90
CA TRP A 337 17.65 -7.63 -12.30
C TRP A 337 16.92 -6.90 -11.16
N LEU A 338 16.89 -5.57 -11.22
CA LEU A 338 16.29 -4.71 -10.21
C LEU A 338 14.79 -4.55 -10.44
N PRO A 339 13.94 -4.79 -9.43
CA PRO A 339 12.51 -4.56 -9.55
C PRO A 339 12.14 -3.08 -9.47
N HIS A 340 11.14 -2.69 -10.28
CA HIS A 340 10.61 -1.31 -10.33
C HIS A 340 9.10 -1.22 -10.15
N ALA A 341 8.39 -2.30 -10.47
CA ALA A 341 6.93 -2.35 -10.37
C ALA A 341 6.45 -3.78 -10.21
N THR A 342 5.31 -3.94 -9.53
CA THR A 342 4.64 -5.23 -9.36
C THR A 342 3.19 -5.17 -9.78
N ILE A 343 2.70 -6.30 -10.28
CA ILE A 343 1.30 -6.52 -10.66
C ILE A 343 0.80 -7.71 -9.84
N GLU A 344 -0.19 -7.47 -8.98
CA GLU A 344 -0.89 -8.54 -8.26
C GLU A 344 -2.12 -8.95 -9.06
N CYS A 345 -2.18 -10.23 -9.43
CA CYS A 345 -3.36 -10.85 -10.03
C CYS A 345 -3.92 -11.89 -9.05
N LYS A 346 -5.16 -11.68 -8.61
CA LYS A 346 -5.86 -12.54 -7.66
C LYS A 346 -7.21 -12.95 -8.24
N ASP A 347 -7.47 -14.25 -8.25
CA ASP A 347 -8.71 -14.82 -8.81
C ASP A 347 -8.99 -14.33 -10.26
N GLY A 348 -7.94 -14.12 -11.05
CA GLY A 348 -8.03 -13.65 -12.43
C GLY A 348 -8.31 -12.15 -12.61
N ALA A 349 -8.24 -11.35 -11.54
CA ALA A 349 -8.34 -9.90 -11.55
C ALA A 349 -7.03 -9.23 -11.08
N ILE A 350 -6.63 -8.14 -11.72
CA ILE A 350 -5.51 -7.31 -11.28
C ILE A 350 -6.03 -6.41 -10.18
N THR A 351 -5.67 -6.75 -8.95
CA THR A 351 -6.13 -6.07 -7.75
C THR A 351 -5.28 -4.85 -7.44
N GLN A 352 -3.98 -4.91 -7.75
CA GLN A 352 -3.03 -3.86 -7.43
C GLN A 352 -1.91 -3.77 -8.46
N VAL A 353 -1.45 -2.54 -8.72
CA VAL A 353 -0.21 -2.27 -9.47
C VAL A 353 0.60 -1.21 -8.73
N LYS A 354 1.76 -1.61 -8.18
CA LYS A 354 2.53 -0.79 -7.22
C LYS A 354 4.01 -0.71 -7.57
N GLY A 355 4.60 0.45 -7.34
CA GLY A 355 6.04 0.72 -7.35
C GLY A 355 6.68 0.61 -5.95
N TYR A 356 7.88 1.17 -5.82
CA TYR A 356 8.67 1.20 -4.58
C TYR A 356 7.87 1.74 -3.38
N LYS A 357 7.94 1.09 -2.22
CA LYS A 357 7.21 1.43 -0.98
C LYS A 357 5.68 1.42 -1.08
N ASN A 358 5.12 0.51 -1.89
CA ASN A 358 3.68 0.48 -2.22
C ASN A 358 3.18 1.79 -2.85
N LYS A 359 4.09 2.60 -3.41
CA LYS A 359 3.76 3.86 -4.07
C LYS A 359 3.40 3.63 -5.53
N GLU A 360 3.24 4.71 -6.24
CA GLU A 360 2.98 4.73 -7.67
C GLU A 360 4.22 4.29 -8.45
N ILE A 361 3.99 3.79 -9.67
CA ILE A 361 5.06 3.36 -10.55
C ILE A 361 5.70 4.60 -11.18
N ASP A 362 7.00 4.55 -11.44
CA ASP A 362 7.66 5.58 -12.24
C ASP A 362 7.07 5.60 -13.67
N PRO A 363 6.57 6.75 -14.16
CA PRO A 363 5.97 6.89 -15.49
C PRO A 363 6.79 6.34 -16.66
N GLN A 364 8.12 6.23 -16.51
CA GLN A 364 8.97 5.66 -17.55
C GLN A 364 8.66 4.19 -17.86
N TYR A 365 8.11 3.44 -16.90
CA TYR A 365 7.76 2.02 -17.04
C TYR A 365 6.28 1.78 -17.40
N TYR A 366 5.47 2.83 -17.53
CA TYR A 366 4.05 2.68 -17.89
C TYR A 366 3.86 1.91 -19.21
N PRO A 367 4.64 2.14 -20.28
CA PRO A 367 4.50 1.37 -21.52
C PRO A 367 4.67 -0.14 -21.30
N GLU A 368 5.69 -0.54 -20.54
CA GLU A 368 5.99 -1.95 -20.25
C GLU A 368 4.93 -2.56 -19.34
N ILE A 369 4.44 -1.83 -18.34
CA ILE A 369 3.35 -2.29 -17.48
C ILE A 369 2.08 -2.50 -18.28
N ARG A 370 1.71 -1.56 -19.15
CA ARG A 370 0.52 -1.67 -20.01
C ARG A 370 0.64 -2.88 -20.93
N ALA A 371 1.78 -3.04 -21.60
CA ALA A 371 2.06 -4.21 -22.43
C ALA A 371 2.02 -5.53 -21.63
N SER A 372 2.44 -5.50 -20.37
CA SER A 372 2.41 -6.65 -19.46
C SER A 372 0.98 -7.02 -19.07
N VAL A 373 0.15 -6.04 -18.71
CA VAL A 373 -1.26 -6.29 -18.38
C VAL A 373 -2.05 -6.79 -19.61
N PHE A 374 -1.78 -6.23 -20.79
CA PHE A 374 -2.38 -6.73 -22.03
C PHE A 374 -1.97 -8.18 -22.31
N ALA A 375 -0.71 -8.55 -22.02
CA ALA A 375 -0.26 -9.94 -22.15
C ALA A 375 -0.97 -10.87 -21.16
N VAL A 376 -1.26 -10.41 -19.94
CA VAL A 376 -1.99 -11.20 -18.93
C VAL A 376 -3.43 -11.46 -19.35
N TYR A 377 -4.13 -10.48 -19.95
CA TYR A 377 -5.55 -10.62 -20.32
C TYR A 377 -5.83 -11.00 -21.77
N GLY A 378 -4.87 -10.81 -22.68
CA GLY A 378 -5.09 -10.95 -24.12
C GLY A 378 -6.08 -9.91 -24.69
N SER A 379 -6.31 -8.80 -23.99
CA SER A 379 -7.20 -7.70 -24.39
C SER A 379 -6.56 -6.36 -24.07
N GLU A 380 -6.71 -5.42 -24.99
CA GLU A 380 -6.29 -4.02 -24.84
C GLU A 380 -7.46 -3.10 -24.45
N ASP A 381 -8.69 -3.63 -24.39
CA ASP A 381 -9.89 -2.87 -24.01
C ASP A 381 -9.97 -2.70 -22.49
N ILE A 382 -9.22 -1.72 -21.98
CA ILE A 382 -9.15 -1.40 -20.55
C ILE A 382 -10.48 -0.88 -20.01
N ALA A 383 -11.29 -0.21 -20.84
CA ALA A 383 -12.58 0.30 -20.40
C ALA A 383 -13.53 -0.87 -20.07
N GLU A 384 -13.54 -1.90 -20.92
CA GLU A 384 -14.31 -3.12 -20.67
C GLU A 384 -13.74 -3.94 -19.50
N LEU A 385 -12.41 -4.10 -19.42
CA LEU A 385 -11.78 -4.81 -18.29
C LEU A 385 -12.07 -4.13 -16.96
N HIS A 386 -12.09 -2.80 -16.91
CA HIS A 386 -12.44 -2.04 -15.71
C HIS A 386 -13.92 -2.23 -15.37
N ARG A 387 -14.83 -2.16 -16.35
CA ARG A 387 -16.27 -2.39 -16.16
C ARG A 387 -16.57 -3.79 -15.62
N GLN A 388 -15.79 -4.79 -16.02
CA GLN A 388 -15.87 -6.17 -15.51
C GLN A 388 -15.20 -6.36 -14.13
N GLY A 389 -14.60 -5.31 -13.56
CA GLY A 389 -13.89 -5.39 -12.28
C GLY A 389 -12.55 -6.13 -12.34
N LYS A 390 -11.99 -6.33 -13.54
CA LYS A 390 -10.74 -7.10 -13.76
C LYS A 390 -9.48 -6.26 -13.58
N VAL A 391 -9.56 -4.93 -13.62
CA VAL A 391 -8.39 -4.05 -13.43
C VAL A 391 -8.68 -2.96 -12.42
N ARG A 392 -7.66 -2.63 -11.63
CA ARG A 392 -7.66 -1.56 -10.62
C ARG A 392 -6.42 -0.70 -10.75
N ASP A 393 -6.27 0.29 -9.87
CA ASP A 393 -5.12 1.20 -9.81
C ASP A 393 -4.81 1.91 -11.14
N LEU A 394 -5.80 2.12 -12.00
CA LEU A 394 -5.67 2.67 -13.36
C LEU A 394 -4.72 3.87 -13.47
N GLN A 395 -4.75 4.77 -12.48
CA GLN A 395 -3.90 5.96 -12.41
C GLN A 395 -2.41 5.66 -12.31
N ASN A 396 -2.02 4.54 -11.69
CA ASN A 396 -0.63 4.15 -11.47
C ASN A 396 0.08 3.67 -12.74
N TRP A 397 -0.64 3.60 -13.86
CA TRP A 397 -0.12 3.09 -15.13
C TRP A 397 -0.76 3.81 -16.33
N GLY A 398 -1.19 5.05 -16.12
CA GLY A 398 -1.45 6.01 -17.19
C GLY A 398 -2.91 6.21 -17.61
N TYR A 399 -3.87 5.66 -16.86
CA TYR A 399 -5.30 5.79 -17.15
C TYR A 399 -6.04 6.60 -16.07
N VAL A 400 -7.04 7.36 -16.47
CA VAL A 400 -7.91 8.11 -15.55
C VAL A 400 -9.38 7.88 -15.87
N ILE A 401 -10.25 8.20 -14.93
CA ILE A 401 -11.69 8.12 -15.11
C ILE A 401 -12.22 9.54 -15.19
N ASP A 402 -12.89 9.89 -16.29
CA ASP A 402 -13.51 11.21 -16.44
C ASP A 402 -14.78 11.34 -15.58
N VAL A 403 -15.33 12.56 -15.47
CA VAL A 403 -16.54 12.82 -14.66
C VAL A 403 -17.78 12.03 -15.12
N ARG A 404 -17.76 11.44 -16.32
CA ARG A 404 -18.83 10.57 -16.85
C ARG A 404 -18.59 9.10 -16.53
N GLY A 405 -17.51 8.76 -15.86
CA GLY A 405 -17.13 7.37 -15.55
C GLY A 405 -16.42 6.65 -16.70
N ILE A 406 -15.98 7.36 -17.74
CA ILE A 406 -15.30 6.77 -18.89
C ILE A 406 -13.80 6.68 -18.60
N VAL A 407 -13.21 5.51 -18.85
CA VAL A 407 -11.76 5.32 -18.73
C VAL A 407 -11.06 5.98 -19.91
N ARG A 408 -10.11 6.86 -19.60
CA ARG A 408 -9.33 7.66 -20.54
C ARG A 408 -7.86 7.32 -20.39
N ASP A 409 -7.17 7.22 -21.51
CA ASP A 409 -5.74 6.99 -21.58
C ASP A 409 -5.02 8.33 -21.75
N TYR A 410 -4.18 8.72 -20.78
CA TYR A 410 -3.45 9.98 -20.90
C TYR A 410 -2.53 10.02 -22.12
N TYR A 411 -1.90 8.91 -22.51
CA TYR A 411 -0.90 8.90 -23.58
C TYR A 411 -1.53 9.08 -24.96
N ASN A 412 -2.70 8.48 -25.15
CA ASN A 412 -3.45 8.57 -26.40
C ASN A 412 -4.57 9.61 -26.34
N LEU A 413 -4.55 10.50 -25.34
CA LEU A 413 -5.53 11.57 -25.22
C LEU A 413 -5.39 12.54 -26.40
N ASN A 414 -6.48 12.66 -27.15
CA ASN A 414 -6.61 13.48 -28.35
C ASN A 414 -7.95 14.24 -28.41
N GLU A 415 -8.77 14.14 -27.36
CA GLU A 415 -10.04 14.82 -27.22
C GLU A 415 -10.16 15.44 -25.83
N GLU A 416 -11.05 16.42 -25.70
CA GLU A 416 -11.32 17.07 -24.43
C GLU A 416 -11.96 16.11 -23.43
N ILE A 417 -11.42 16.12 -22.21
CA ILE A 417 -11.99 15.39 -21.08
C ILE A 417 -12.14 16.32 -19.87
N GLU A 418 -13.10 16.00 -19.02
CA GLU A 418 -13.30 16.67 -17.74
C GLU A 418 -12.98 15.70 -16.60
N LEU A 419 -12.10 16.10 -15.68
CA LEU A 419 -11.69 15.32 -14.52
C LEU A 419 -12.23 15.93 -13.23
N GLN A 420 -12.69 15.08 -12.31
CA GLN A 420 -13.10 15.53 -10.97
C GLN A 420 -11.89 16.05 -10.18
N GLU A 421 -10.75 15.39 -10.31
CA GLU A 421 -9.50 15.78 -9.69
C GLU A 421 -8.33 15.39 -10.61
N ALA A 422 -7.38 16.29 -10.79
CA ALA A 422 -6.17 16.06 -11.55
C ALA A 422 -4.93 16.34 -10.70
N ASP A 423 -3.97 15.43 -10.70
CA ASP A 423 -2.65 15.68 -10.14
C ASP A 423 -1.76 16.30 -11.21
N ILE A 424 -1.29 17.53 -10.96
CA ILE A 424 -0.47 18.30 -11.92
C ILE A 424 0.81 17.56 -12.34
N TRP A 425 1.33 16.68 -11.48
CA TRP A 425 2.57 15.94 -11.75
C TRP A 425 2.34 14.66 -12.54
N LYS A 426 1.09 14.17 -12.58
CA LYS A 426 0.71 12.96 -13.33
C LYS A 426 0.21 13.24 -14.73
N VAL A 427 -0.23 14.46 -14.99
CA VAL A 427 -0.68 14.87 -16.32
C VAL A 427 0.56 15.10 -17.22
N PRO A 428 0.68 14.37 -18.35
CA PRO A 428 1.73 14.66 -19.31
C PRO A 428 1.58 16.10 -19.85
N PRO A 429 2.64 16.91 -19.89
CA PRO A 429 2.57 18.33 -20.26
C PRO A 429 1.85 18.59 -21.58
N GLU A 430 2.15 17.79 -22.61
CA GLU A 430 1.55 17.87 -23.95
C GLU A 430 0.07 17.49 -23.99
N LYS A 431 -0.45 16.88 -22.92
CA LYS A 431 -1.83 16.40 -22.81
C LYS A 431 -2.70 17.30 -21.94
N ALA A 432 -2.10 18.16 -21.13
CA ALA A 432 -2.81 19.10 -20.26
C ALA A 432 -3.81 19.98 -21.04
N VAL A 433 -3.49 20.33 -22.29
CA VAL A 433 -4.35 21.16 -23.17
C VAL A 433 -5.71 20.53 -23.49
N PHE A 434 -5.86 19.22 -23.29
CA PHE A 434 -7.11 18.49 -23.47
C PHE A 434 -7.91 18.31 -22.17
N ILE A 435 -7.38 18.77 -21.04
CA ILE A 435 -7.93 18.46 -19.71
C ILE A 435 -8.57 19.70 -19.09
N SER A 436 -9.86 19.58 -18.80
CA SER A 436 -10.60 20.46 -17.91
C SER A 436 -10.69 19.79 -16.53
N ALA A 437 -10.17 20.40 -15.47
CA ALA A 437 -10.12 19.81 -14.14
C ALA A 437 -10.95 20.61 -13.14
N ARG A 438 -11.86 19.95 -12.41
CA ARG A 438 -12.62 20.60 -11.33
C ARG A 438 -11.72 20.98 -10.16
N THR A 439 -10.76 20.13 -9.83
CA THR A 439 -9.74 20.42 -8.81
C THR A 439 -8.37 19.96 -9.29
N VAL A 440 -7.36 20.80 -9.17
CA VAL A 440 -5.95 20.42 -9.42
C VAL A 440 -5.18 20.34 -8.12
N LYS A 441 -4.51 19.21 -7.88
CA LYS A 441 -3.55 19.02 -6.79
C LYS A 441 -2.20 19.58 -7.18
N ILE A 442 -1.70 20.52 -6.39
CA ILE A 442 -0.42 21.23 -6.65
C ILE A 442 0.78 20.49 -6.06
N GLY A 443 0.58 19.73 -4.98
CA GLY A 443 1.66 19.14 -4.19
C GLY A 443 2.28 20.16 -3.23
N ARG A 444 3.52 19.91 -2.80
CA ARG A 444 4.16 20.67 -1.72
C ARG A 444 4.64 22.08 -2.07
N ILE A 445 5.09 22.32 -3.30
CA ILE A 445 5.74 23.58 -3.67
C ILE A 445 5.07 24.15 -4.90
N TRP A 446 4.61 25.39 -4.84
CA TRP A 446 4.18 26.16 -6.01
C TRP A 446 5.33 27.03 -6.53
N ASN A 447 6.00 26.57 -7.57
CA ASN A 447 7.10 27.31 -8.20
C ASN A 447 6.79 27.68 -9.65
N ARG A 448 7.74 28.31 -10.34
CA ARG A 448 7.59 28.66 -11.77
C ARG A 448 7.25 27.46 -12.65
N GLN A 449 7.85 26.30 -12.42
CA GLN A 449 7.53 25.08 -13.19
C GLN A 449 6.08 24.64 -12.98
N THR A 450 5.59 24.76 -11.75
CA THR A 450 4.19 24.50 -11.39
C THR A 450 3.28 25.45 -12.16
N THR A 451 3.56 26.75 -12.10
CA THR A 451 2.82 27.78 -12.84
C THR A 451 2.77 27.49 -14.35
N GLU A 452 3.91 27.13 -14.96
CA GLU A 452 3.96 26.84 -16.39
C GLU A 452 3.18 25.57 -16.76
N LYS A 453 3.13 24.55 -15.89
CA LYS A 453 2.26 23.39 -16.09
C LYS A 453 0.79 23.74 -15.97
N LEU A 454 0.40 24.55 -14.98
CA LEU A 454 -0.99 24.97 -14.80
C LEU A 454 -1.52 25.75 -16.01
N LYS A 455 -0.68 26.59 -16.62
CA LYS A 455 -1.03 27.33 -17.85
C LYS A 455 -1.32 26.43 -19.05
N GLN A 456 -0.89 25.17 -19.04
CA GLN A 456 -1.14 24.22 -20.12
C GLN A 456 -2.50 23.54 -20.01
N PHE A 457 -3.15 23.57 -18.83
CA PHE A 457 -4.49 23.03 -18.67
C PHE A 457 -5.51 23.84 -19.46
N ARG A 458 -6.51 23.17 -20.01
CA ARG A 458 -7.59 23.85 -20.74
C ARG A 458 -8.45 24.71 -19.83
N LYS A 459 -8.86 24.14 -18.70
CA LYS A 459 -9.68 24.79 -17.68
C LYS A 459 -9.41 24.21 -16.30
N ILE A 460 -9.43 25.05 -15.28
CA ILE A 460 -9.28 24.68 -13.88
C ILE A 460 -10.34 25.39 -13.05
N ASP A 461 -11.17 24.66 -12.32
CA ASP A 461 -12.22 25.26 -11.49
C ASP A 461 -11.79 25.51 -10.04
N SER A 462 -10.79 24.78 -9.52
CA SER A 462 -10.26 24.96 -8.16
C SER A 462 -8.89 24.31 -7.96
N PHE A 463 -8.23 24.65 -6.86
CA PHE A 463 -6.93 24.08 -6.48
C PHE A 463 -7.00 23.43 -5.10
N ASP A 464 -6.39 22.26 -4.98
CA ASP A 464 -6.11 21.63 -3.69
C ASP A 464 -4.69 22.00 -3.24
N LEU A 465 -4.64 22.85 -2.20
CA LEU A 465 -3.41 23.33 -1.58
C LEU A 465 -3.12 22.61 -0.26
N SER A 466 -3.81 21.52 0.05
CA SER A 466 -3.66 20.78 1.32
C SER A 466 -2.21 20.44 1.65
N GLU A 467 -1.41 20.08 0.66
CA GLU A 467 0.01 19.75 0.82
C GLU A 467 0.97 20.94 0.65
N MET A 468 0.49 22.07 0.11
CA MET A 468 1.36 23.21 -0.22
C MET A 468 2.01 23.80 1.04
N THR A 469 3.33 23.89 1.07
CA THR A 469 4.13 24.49 2.15
C THR A 469 4.85 25.76 1.73
N GLU A 470 5.09 25.94 0.42
CA GLU A 470 5.88 27.03 -0.17
C GLU A 470 5.30 27.45 -1.52
N GLY A 471 5.57 28.69 -1.93
CA GLY A 471 5.19 29.24 -3.23
C GLY A 471 4.05 30.26 -3.20
N ILE A 472 3.80 30.89 -2.05
CA ILE A 472 2.74 31.90 -1.87
C ILE A 472 2.89 33.04 -2.89
N ALA A 473 4.09 33.61 -3.04
CA ALA A 473 4.29 34.76 -3.92
C ALA A 473 4.00 34.41 -5.40
N GLU A 474 4.51 33.27 -5.86
CA GLU A 474 4.35 32.79 -7.23
C GLU A 474 2.90 32.39 -7.53
N ALA A 475 2.24 31.70 -6.59
CA ALA A 475 0.81 31.36 -6.70
C ALA A 475 -0.04 32.63 -6.82
N ARG A 476 0.22 33.64 -5.97
CA ARG A 476 -0.52 34.91 -6.00
C ARG A 476 -0.28 35.72 -7.27
N LYS A 477 0.96 35.72 -7.77
CA LYS A 477 1.29 36.32 -9.06
C LYS A 477 0.49 35.67 -10.20
N TYR A 478 0.43 34.34 -10.22
CA TYR A 478 -0.38 33.61 -11.20
C TYR A 478 -1.86 34.03 -11.15
N ILE A 479 -2.48 34.15 -9.96
CA ILE A 479 -3.87 34.65 -9.84
C ILE A 479 -4.01 36.04 -10.45
N ALA A 480 -3.09 36.95 -10.10
CA ALA A 480 -3.15 38.34 -10.52
C ALA A 480 -3.04 38.43 -12.05
N GLU A 481 -2.16 37.65 -12.66
CA GLU A 481 -2.02 37.53 -14.12
C GLU A 481 -3.32 37.01 -14.77
N GLN A 482 -3.93 35.95 -14.22
CA GLN A 482 -5.20 35.44 -14.74
C GLN A 482 -6.34 36.46 -14.61
N SER A 483 -6.39 37.17 -13.48
CA SER A 483 -7.39 38.21 -13.23
C SER A 483 -7.23 39.38 -14.22
N ALA A 484 -5.99 39.84 -14.43
CA ALA A 484 -5.66 40.92 -15.36
C ALA A 484 -5.91 40.55 -16.83
N ALA A 485 -5.74 39.27 -17.18
CA ALA A 485 -6.08 38.74 -18.50
C ALA A 485 -7.59 38.60 -18.75
N GLY A 486 -8.44 39.01 -17.79
CA GLY A 486 -9.90 38.90 -17.90
C GLY A 486 -10.44 37.49 -17.62
N ASN A 487 -9.59 36.55 -17.18
CA ASN A 487 -9.97 35.19 -16.82
C ASN A 487 -10.50 35.14 -15.38
N GLN A 488 -11.71 35.65 -15.17
CA GLN A 488 -12.36 35.69 -13.86
C GLN A 488 -12.61 34.29 -13.27
N GLU A 489 -12.69 33.25 -14.10
CA GLU A 489 -12.87 31.86 -13.64
C GLU A 489 -11.64 31.34 -12.88
N ALA A 490 -10.43 31.58 -13.38
CA ALA A 490 -9.20 31.14 -12.72
C ALA A 490 -8.92 31.91 -11.40
N ALA A 491 -9.33 33.18 -11.33
CA ALA A 491 -9.27 33.95 -10.09
C ALA A 491 -10.28 33.44 -9.03
N LYS A 492 -11.50 33.12 -9.48
CA LYS A 492 -12.54 32.50 -8.66
C LYS A 492 -12.13 31.11 -8.18
N ALA A 493 -11.41 30.35 -9.00
CA ALA A 493 -10.95 29.00 -8.69
C ALA A 493 -10.08 28.92 -7.43
N LEU A 494 -9.15 29.87 -7.26
CA LEU A 494 -8.31 29.91 -6.07
C LEU A 494 -9.02 30.52 -4.86
N ASN A 495 -9.89 31.51 -5.08
CA ASN A 495 -10.72 32.09 -4.02
C ASN A 495 -11.75 31.10 -3.44
N ASN A 496 -12.16 30.10 -4.24
CA ASN A 496 -13.02 29.00 -3.80
C ASN A 496 -12.25 27.79 -3.26
N SER A 497 -10.91 27.85 -3.21
CA SER A 497 -10.12 26.77 -2.62
C SER A 497 -10.41 26.66 -1.13
N ARG A 498 -10.69 25.44 -0.66
CA ARG A 498 -10.80 25.12 0.79
C ARG A 498 -9.57 25.55 1.59
N TYR A 499 -8.42 25.72 0.93
CA TYR A 499 -7.12 26.00 1.55
C TYR A 499 -6.55 27.37 1.17
N VAL A 500 -7.37 28.29 0.67
CA VAL A 500 -6.96 29.64 0.26
C VAL A 500 -6.24 30.41 1.38
N PHE A 501 -6.49 30.07 2.64
CA PHE A 501 -5.79 30.66 3.78
C PHE A 501 -4.27 30.48 3.75
N LYS A 502 -3.76 29.45 3.06
CA LYS A 502 -2.31 29.24 2.88
C LYS A 502 -1.64 30.32 2.04
N LEU A 503 -2.43 31.11 1.31
CA LEU A 503 -1.95 32.18 0.44
C LEU A 503 -2.05 33.56 1.10
N GLY A 504 -2.24 33.62 2.42
CA GLY A 504 -2.38 34.89 3.14
C GLY A 504 -3.79 35.49 3.05
N TYR A 505 -4.82 34.64 2.95
CA TYR A 505 -6.22 35.05 3.09
C TYR A 505 -6.78 34.57 4.43
N ALA A 506 -7.75 35.27 5.01
CA ALA A 506 -8.42 34.81 6.23
C ALA A 506 -9.88 35.29 6.31
N ALA A 507 -10.72 34.53 7.00
CA ALA A 507 -12.08 34.94 7.30
C ALA A 507 -12.11 36.01 8.40
N ARG A 508 -13.06 36.94 8.31
CA ARG A 508 -13.26 37.98 9.35
C ARG A 508 -13.65 37.32 10.67
N TRP A 509 -13.19 37.87 11.79
CA TRP A 509 -13.62 37.38 13.10
C TRP A 509 -15.06 37.84 13.39
N THR A 510 -15.98 36.89 13.51
CA THR A 510 -17.42 37.14 13.80
C THR A 510 -17.76 37.05 15.28
N GLY A 511 -16.77 36.79 16.16
CA GLY A 511 -16.99 36.58 17.59
C GLY A 511 -17.35 35.14 17.97
N LYS A 512 -17.53 34.24 16.99
CA LYS A 512 -17.71 32.81 17.18
C LYS A 512 -16.69 32.05 16.33
N ARG A 513 -16.27 30.88 16.78
CA ARG A 513 -15.43 29.99 15.97
C ARG A 513 -16.32 29.31 14.93
N GLU A 514 -16.63 30.02 13.85
CA GLU A 514 -17.03 29.32 12.64
C GLU A 514 -15.78 28.62 12.14
N LEU A 515 -15.75 27.30 12.33
CA LEU A 515 -14.78 26.42 11.70
C LEU A 515 -14.54 26.92 10.28
N CYS A 516 -13.30 26.97 9.82
CA CYS A 516 -12.94 27.26 8.42
C CYS A 516 -13.60 26.31 7.40
N PHE A 517 -14.47 25.40 7.85
CA PHE A 517 -15.41 24.60 7.08
C PHE A 517 -16.79 25.29 6.93
N GLN A 518 -16.86 26.62 6.92
CA GLN A 518 -18.09 27.29 6.50
C GLN A 518 -18.42 26.84 5.08
N ILE A 519 -19.60 26.23 4.92
CA ILE A 519 -20.13 25.74 3.64
C ILE A 519 -20.57 26.92 2.74
N LYS A 520 -20.67 28.13 3.32
CA LYS A 520 -20.97 29.37 2.59
C LYS A 520 -19.70 30.23 2.50
N PRO A 521 -19.35 30.73 1.30
CA PRO A 521 -18.17 31.57 1.12
C PRO A 521 -18.45 32.96 1.69
N GLU A 522 -18.09 33.21 2.94
CA GLU A 522 -17.84 34.59 3.35
C GLU A 522 -16.65 35.14 2.55
N PRO A 523 -16.67 36.43 2.18
CA PRO A 523 -15.57 37.04 1.46
C PRO A 523 -14.30 36.99 2.33
N MET A 524 -13.31 36.24 1.85
CA MET A 524 -12.00 36.13 2.50
C MET A 524 -11.27 37.47 2.41
N ILE A 525 -10.66 37.90 3.51
CA ILE A 525 -9.86 39.11 3.59
C ILE A 525 -8.45 38.78 3.12
N ASP A 526 -7.94 39.60 2.20
CA ASP A 526 -6.55 39.54 1.77
C ASP A 526 -5.64 40.21 2.81
N LEU A 527 -4.87 39.41 3.54
CA LEU A 527 -4.05 39.89 4.65
C LEU A 527 -2.87 40.77 4.16
N LEU A 528 -2.45 40.61 2.91
CA LEU A 528 -1.33 41.38 2.35
C LEU A 528 -1.73 42.81 1.94
N ASN A 529 -3.04 43.10 1.86
CA ASN A 529 -3.57 44.37 1.36
C ASN A 529 -4.47 45.09 2.39
N VAL A 530 -4.24 44.84 3.68
CA VAL A 530 -5.04 45.42 4.76
C VAL A 530 -4.68 46.90 4.98
N THR A 531 -5.66 47.78 4.75
CA THR A 531 -5.52 49.24 4.90
C THR A 531 -5.91 49.76 6.28
N GLU A 532 -6.82 49.06 6.97
CA GLU A 532 -7.35 49.43 8.29
C GLU A 532 -7.13 48.32 9.33
N PRO A 533 -7.09 48.63 10.63
CA PRO A 533 -6.99 47.59 11.66
C PRO A 533 -8.15 46.59 11.57
N ILE A 534 -7.83 45.29 11.52
CA ILE A 534 -8.83 44.23 11.39
C ILE A 534 -8.53 43.05 12.31
N LYS A 535 -9.59 42.39 12.80
CA LYS A 535 -9.50 41.11 13.50
C LYS A 535 -9.99 39.98 12.59
N VAL A 536 -9.17 38.95 12.44
CA VAL A 536 -9.46 37.75 11.63
C VAL A 536 -9.48 36.49 12.49
N SER A 537 -10.14 35.44 12.01
CA SER A 537 -10.32 34.19 12.75
C SER A 537 -9.00 33.44 12.95
N ASN A 538 -8.35 33.02 11.87
CA ASN A 538 -7.11 32.24 11.92
C ASN A 538 -6.12 32.75 10.86
N ILE A 539 -4.84 32.76 11.21
CA ILE A 539 -3.74 33.05 10.30
C ILE A 539 -2.75 31.89 10.37
N ASN A 540 -2.47 31.26 9.23
CA ASN A 540 -1.40 30.26 9.11
C ASN A 540 -0.12 30.97 8.66
N TYR A 541 0.75 31.24 9.63
CA TYR A 541 1.94 32.05 9.50
C TYR A 541 3.17 31.18 9.22
N THR A 542 3.54 31.09 7.94
CA THR A 542 4.72 30.38 7.44
C THR A 542 5.91 31.34 7.28
N PRO A 543 7.15 30.85 7.08
CA PRO A 543 8.31 31.71 6.84
C PRO A 543 8.09 32.63 5.63
N GLU A 544 7.59 32.09 4.51
CA GLU A 544 7.29 32.88 3.32
C GLU A 544 6.18 33.92 3.57
N LEU A 545 5.09 33.56 4.26
CA LEU A 545 4.05 34.55 4.58
C LEU A 545 4.60 35.65 5.49
N SER A 546 5.53 35.33 6.39
CA SER A 546 6.17 36.33 7.25
C SER A 546 7.00 37.37 6.50
N GLU A 547 7.54 37.02 5.33
CA GLU A 547 8.26 37.96 4.47
C GLU A 547 7.31 38.92 3.75
N LEU A 548 6.12 38.44 3.37
CA LEU A 548 5.13 39.19 2.61
C LEU A 548 4.19 40.04 3.49
N LEU A 549 3.89 39.56 4.70
CA LEU A 549 2.83 40.12 5.55
C LEU A 549 3.34 41.25 6.44
N SER A 550 2.62 42.38 6.44
CA SER A 550 2.75 43.45 7.44
C SER A 550 1.75 43.26 8.59
N PRO A 551 2.20 42.83 9.79
CA PRO A 551 1.32 42.42 10.89
C PRO A 551 0.72 43.57 11.71
N GLU A 552 1.18 44.81 11.55
CA GLU A 552 0.91 45.95 12.44
C GLU A 552 -0.57 46.38 12.51
N ARG A 553 -1.37 45.93 11.55
CA ARG A 553 -2.82 46.21 11.48
C ARG A 553 -3.66 44.98 11.84
N LEU A 554 -3.04 43.84 12.09
CA LEU A 554 -3.73 42.57 12.22
C LEU A 554 -3.91 42.19 13.69
N SER A 555 -5.14 41.83 14.03
CA SER A 555 -5.46 41.04 15.22
C SER A 555 -5.96 39.68 14.79
N THR A 556 -5.71 38.64 15.58
CA THR A 556 -6.22 37.31 15.24
C THR A 556 -6.66 36.52 16.47
N ALA A 557 -7.72 35.73 16.32
CA ALA A 557 -8.13 34.79 17.35
C ALA A 557 -7.19 33.58 17.44
N THR A 558 -6.52 33.20 16.36
CA THR A 558 -5.51 32.14 16.36
C THR A 558 -4.42 32.46 15.35
N LEU A 559 -3.17 32.51 15.81
CA LEU A 559 -1.99 32.55 14.95
C LEU A 559 -1.31 31.18 15.01
N THR A 560 -1.37 30.43 13.90
CA THR A 560 -0.68 29.14 13.77
C THR A 560 0.63 29.33 13.01
N VAL A 561 1.75 29.16 13.67
CA VAL A 561 3.11 29.34 13.15
C VAL A 561 3.72 27.98 12.84
N SER A 562 4.31 27.83 11.66
CA SER A 562 4.91 26.56 11.21
C SER A 562 6.17 26.79 10.38
N GLY A 563 6.92 25.72 10.08
CA GLY A 563 8.17 25.80 9.32
C GLY A 563 9.34 26.33 10.14
N LYS A 564 10.40 26.80 9.47
CA LYS A 564 11.64 27.24 10.12
C LYS A 564 11.49 28.60 10.79
N ILE A 565 11.70 28.66 12.11
CA ILE A 565 11.52 29.86 12.92
C ILE A 565 12.83 30.64 13.04
N THR A 566 12.78 31.94 12.76
CA THR A 566 13.93 32.87 12.85
C THR A 566 13.65 33.99 13.86
N GLY A 567 14.70 34.71 14.27
CA GLY A 567 14.55 35.83 15.20
C GLY A 567 13.70 36.95 14.60
N GLU A 568 13.90 37.25 13.32
CA GLU A 568 13.07 38.22 12.58
C GLU A 568 11.59 37.82 12.56
N MET A 569 11.30 36.53 12.38
CA MET A 569 9.92 36.04 12.41
C MET A 569 9.26 36.27 13.77
N LEU A 570 9.98 36.02 14.88
CA LEU A 570 9.49 36.30 16.23
C LEU A 570 9.27 37.81 16.46
N GLU A 571 10.16 38.66 15.93
CA GLU A 571 9.97 40.12 15.98
C GLU A 571 8.72 40.57 15.22
N LYS A 572 8.41 39.95 14.08
CA LYS A 572 7.17 40.23 13.32
C LYS A 572 5.93 39.73 14.06
N ILE A 573 5.99 38.56 14.70
CA ILE A 573 4.90 38.07 15.56
C ILE A 573 4.59 39.08 16.68
N ALA A 574 5.62 39.71 17.27
CA ALA A 574 5.43 40.74 18.30
C ALA A 574 4.80 42.06 17.79
N ARG A 575 4.75 42.28 16.47
CA ARG A 575 4.15 43.48 15.85
C ARG A 575 2.66 43.35 15.57
N PHE A 576 2.07 42.16 15.70
CA PHE A 576 0.62 41.99 15.65
C PHE A 576 -0.06 42.89 16.70
N ARG A 577 -1.22 43.46 16.37
CA ARG A 577 -1.97 44.29 17.32
C ARG A 577 -2.41 43.50 18.54
N SER A 578 -2.96 42.31 18.31
CA SER A 578 -3.35 41.38 19.37
C SER A 578 -3.47 39.96 18.82
N ILE A 579 -3.08 38.97 19.63
CA ILE A 579 -3.20 37.55 19.33
C ILE A 579 -3.91 36.90 20.52
N ASP A 580 -5.07 36.29 20.30
CA ASP A 580 -5.76 35.58 21.40
C ASP A 580 -5.02 34.26 21.74
N ASN A 581 -4.69 33.48 20.70
CA ASN A 581 -3.98 32.20 20.82
C ASN A 581 -2.80 32.11 19.85
N LEU A 582 -1.62 31.73 20.35
CA LEU A 582 -0.40 31.55 19.56
C LEU A 582 0.05 30.10 19.56
N PHE A 583 -0.03 29.44 18.42
CA PHE A 583 0.30 28.03 18.27
C PHE A 583 1.49 27.84 17.35
N PHE A 584 2.56 27.23 17.83
CA PHE A 584 3.64 26.70 17.00
C PHE A 584 3.33 25.24 16.71
N LYS A 585 3.08 24.91 15.44
CA LYS A 585 2.76 23.56 14.97
C LYS A 585 3.76 23.13 13.90
N ASP A 586 4.39 21.98 14.11
CA ASP A 586 5.40 21.43 13.18
C ASP A 586 6.55 22.43 12.89
N ALA A 587 6.81 23.33 13.84
CA ALA A 587 7.78 24.41 13.72
C ALA A 587 9.20 23.92 14.03
N ASP A 588 10.19 24.36 13.25
CA ASP A 588 11.61 24.05 13.45
C ASP A 588 12.35 25.26 14.03
N PHE A 589 12.80 25.13 15.27
CA PHE A 589 13.56 26.16 15.99
C PHE A 589 15.07 26.01 15.84
N SER A 590 15.55 25.16 14.93
CA SER A 590 16.99 24.89 14.71
C SER A 590 17.87 26.12 14.48
N ALA A 591 17.30 27.25 14.05
CA ALA A 591 18.02 28.51 13.83
C ALA A 591 18.17 29.37 15.09
N LEU A 592 17.55 28.99 16.22
CA LEU A 592 17.47 29.78 17.43
C LEU A 592 18.15 29.08 18.60
N ARG A 593 18.94 29.84 19.38
CA ARG A 593 19.45 29.39 20.68
C ARG A 593 18.48 29.72 21.82
N SER A 594 17.68 30.76 21.65
CA SER A 594 16.70 31.28 22.61
C SER A 594 15.54 31.88 21.82
N ALA A 595 14.35 31.93 22.42
CA ALA A 595 13.17 32.55 21.80
C ALA A 595 12.59 33.63 22.71
N ASP A 596 12.46 34.86 22.21
CA ASP A 596 11.84 35.96 22.94
C ASP A 596 10.44 36.25 22.41
N LEU A 597 9.43 35.82 23.16
CA LEU A 597 8.01 36.08 22.91
C LEU A 597 7.47 37.16 23.87
N SER A 598 8.29 37.75 24.74
CA SER A 598 7.82 38.64 25.83
C SER A 598 7.10 39.89 25.34
N LYS A 599 7.37 40.30 24.09
CA LYS A 599 6.76 41.47 23.44
C LYS A 599 5.48 41.14 22.67
N VAL A 600 5.08 39.86 22.60
CA VAL A 600 3.84 39.46 21.92
C VAL A 600 2.64 40.01 22.67
N ARG A 601 1.79 40.75 21.95
CA ARG A 601 0.57 41.36 22.50
C ARG A 601 -0.55 40.33 22.51
N MET A 602 -0.85 39.79 23.67
CA MET A 602 -1.93 38.81 23.83
C MET A 602 -3.23 39.44 24.31
N SER A 603 -4.36 38.99 23.77
CA SER A 603 -5.72 39.38 24.16
C SER A 603 -6.48 38.19 24.72
N GLU A 604 -7.54 38.46 25.46
CA GLU A 604 -8.39 37.41 26.03
C GLU A 604 -9.13 36.66 24.92
N SER A 605 -9.01 35.33 24.90
CA SER A 605 -9.77 34.49 23.99
C SER A 605 -11.20 34.30 24.51
N ASN A 606 -12.18 34.54 23.65
CA ASN A 606 -13.61 34.29 23.92
C ASN A 606 -14.12 33.07 23.14
N VAL A 607 -13.27 32.07 22.89
CA VAL A 607 -13.66 30.88 22.14
C VAL A 607 -14.49 29.97 23.06
N PRO A 608 -15.72 29.58 22.69
CA PRO A 608 -16.53 28.69 23.52
C PRO A 608 -15.84 27.36 23.80
N ALA A 609 -15.96 26.86 25.04
CA ALA A 609 -15.36 25.60 25.51
C ALA A 609 -15.61 24.38 24.60
N ASN A 610 -16.80 24.27 24.01
CA ASN A 610 -17.18 23.17 23.12
C ASN A 610 -16.42 23.18 21.79
N ASP A 611 -15.90 24.34 21.36
CA ASP A 611 -15.24 24.51 20.07
C ASP A 611 -13.73 24.20 20.13
N LEU A 612 -13.15 24.02 21.33
CA LEU A 612 -11.77 23.52 21.50
C LEU A 612 -11.66 21.99 21.50
N ALA A 613 -12.76 21.25 21.66
CA ALA A 613 -12.74 19.78 21.57
C ALA A 613 -12.23 19.29 20.19
N TYR A 614 -12.38 20.11 19.14
CA TYR A 614 -11.84 19.85 17.80
C TYR A 614 -10.35 20.23 17.62
N MET A 615 -9.70 20.82 18.63
CA MET A 615 -8.26 21.09 18.60
C MET A 615 -7.49 19.83 18.97
N GLU A 616 -7.29 18.94 17.98
CA GLU A 616 -6.43 17.75 18.03
C GLU A 616 -6.26 17.16 19.44
N GLU A 617 -7.19 16.26 19.81
CA GLU A 617 -7.17 15.42 21.02
C GLU A 617 -5.77 14.85 21.34
N ALA A 618 -4.94 14.68 20.31
CA ALA A 618 -3.58 14.13 20.34
C ALA A 618 -2.55 14.84 21.25
N CYS A 619 -2.79 16.07 21.72
CA CYS A 619 -1.76 16.85 22.44
C CYS A 619 -2.17 17.30 23.84
N MET A 620 -3.34 16.89 24.31
CA MET A 620 -3.69 17.01 25.73
C MET A 620 -3.31 15.70 26.40
N VAL A 621 -2.89 15.75 27.68
CA VAL A 621 -2.77 14.55 28.50
C VAL A 621 -4.18 14.01 28.77
N ALA A 622 -4.79 13.41 27.75
CA ALA A 622 -6.16 12.95 27.70
C ALA A 622 -6.19 11.65 26.91
N GLU A 623 -5.82 10.56 27.58
CA GLU A 623 -6.31 9.26 27.17
C GLU A 623 -7.79 9.19 27.57
N ASN A 624 -8.62 8.82 26.61
CA ASN A 624 -10.07 8.68 26.66
C ASN A 624 -10.90 9.96 26.43
N ALA A 625 -11.59 9.96 25.28
CA ALA A 625 -12.61 10.90 24.81
C ALA A 625 -13.84 11.06 25.74
N GLY A 626 -13.84 10.49 26.95
CA GLY A 626 -14.94 10.54 27.91
C GLY A 626 -14.90 11.71 28.91
N TYR A 627 -13.75 12.38 29.10
CA TYR A 627 -13.55 13.41 30.14
C TYR A 627 -13.25 14.81 29.56
N ILE A 628 -14.00 15.20 28.51
CA ILE A 628 -13.86 16.44 27.73
C ILE A 628 -14.23 17.72 28.53
N THR A 629 -14.64 17.61 29.79
CA THR A 629 -15.05 18.79 30.60
C THR A 629 -13.92 19.76 30.94
N ASN A 630 -12.64 19.37 30.79
CA ASN A 630 -11.50 20.18 31.23
C ASN A 630 -10.95 21.14 30.17
N ILE A 631 -11.37 21.01 28.91
CA ILE A 631 -11.00 21.93 27.83
C ILE A 631 -11.58 23.34 28.06
N ALA A 632 -12.67 23.46 28.82
CA ALA A 632 -13.32 24.74 29.10
C ALA A 632 -12.39 25.76 29.78
N LYS A 633 -11.51 25.34 30.69
CA LYS A 633 -10.51 26.24 31.32
C LYS A 633 -9.38 26.66 30.37
N PHE A 634 -9.10 25.86 29.35
CA PHE A 634 -8.12 26.19 28.29
C PHE A 634 -8.73 27.10 27.22
N ALA A 635 -10.05 27.29 27.22
CA ALA A 635 -10.79 28.03 26.20
C ALA A 635 -10.79 29.55 26.41
N GLU A 636 -10.67 29.95 27.67
CA GLU A 636 -10.80 31.33 28.13
C GLU A 636 -9.43 31.83 28.59
N GLY A 637 -8.63 32.38 27.68
CA GLY A 637 -7.31 32.86 28.08
C GLY A 637 -6.36 33.28 26.97
N ARG A 638 -5.15 33.63 27.41
CA ARG A 638 -3.98 34.00 26.58
C ARG A 638 -3.07 32.78 26.48
N MET A 639 -3.24 31.97 25.44
CA MET A 639 -2.55 30.68 25.29
C MET A 639 -1.36 30.72 24.35
N ILE A 640 -0.26 30.07 24.75
CA ILE A 640 0.84 29.71 23.86
C ILE A 640 1.01 28.19 23.86
N ARG A 641 1.06 27.60 22.66
CA ARG A 641 1.21 26.16 22.45
C ARG A 641 2.38 25.86 21.53
N PHE A 642 3.13 24.81 21.86
CA PHE A 642 4.12 24.19 20.99
C PHE A 642 3.69 22.75 20.75
N TYR A 643 3.55 22.36 19.49
CA TYR A 643 3.13 21.03 19.10
C TYR A 643 4.01 20.49 17.99
N ASN A 644 4.60 19.32 18.25
CA ASN A 644 5.50 18.62 17.32
C ASN A 644 6.65 19.54 16.83
N CYS A 645 7.13 20.43 17.71
CA CYS A 645 8.20 21.35 17.38
C CYS A 645 9.56 20.64 17.40
N LYS A 646 10.42 20.96 16.44
CA LYS A 646 11.78 20.41 16.34
C LYS A 646 12.78 21.39 16.95
N LYS A 647 13.73 20.86 17.73
CA LYS A 647 14.85 21.62 18.32
C LYS A 647 14.37 22.88 19.07
N LEU A 648 13.26 22.78 19.79
CA LEU A 648 12.75 23.86 20.61
C LEU A 648 13.84 24.28 21.63
N PRO A 649 14.10 25.57 21.88
CA PRO A 649 15.02 25.98 22.93
C PRO A 649 14.55 25.45 24.29
N ASP A 650 15.48 25.30 25.23
CA ASP A 650 15.12 24.90 26.59
C ASP A 650 14.09 25.90 27.16
N PRO A 651 13.10 25.46 27.95
CA PRO A 651 12.07 26.36 28.48
C PRO A 651 12.64 27.55 29.27
N ALA A 652 13.83 27.41 29.87
CA ALA A 652 14.56 28.49 30.53
C ALA A 652 15.03 29.60 29.56
N ASP A 653 15.29 29.25 28.30
CA ASP A 653 15.74 30.14 27.22
C ASP A 653 14.57 30.68 26.37
N ILE A 654 13.33 30.40 26.76
CA ILE A 654 12.12 30.97 26.16
C ILE A 654 11.54 32.03 27.09
N ARG A 655 11.40 33.27 26.60
CA ARG A 655 10.75 34.36 27.35
C ARG A 655 9.32 34.52 26.88
N PHE A 656 8.35 34.08 27.68
CA PHE A 656 6.92 34.28 27.41
C PHE A 656 6.44 35.70 27.78
N PRO A 657 5.28 36.16 27.24
CA PRO A 657 4.58 37.34 27.72
C PRO A 657 4.27 37.24 29.22
N ALA A 658 4.43 38.33 29.97
CA ALA A 658 4.21 38.34 31.43
C ALA A 658 2.77 37.96 31.83
N ASN A 659 1.81 38.18 30.93
CA ASN A 659 0.40 37.96 31.13
C ASN A 659 -0.10 36.63 30.52
N VAL A 660 0.79 35.72 30.08
CA VAL A 660 0.37 34.41 29.57
C VAL A 660 -0.43 33.65 30.63
N ARG A 661 -1.56 33.04 30.24
CA ARG A 661 -2.43 32.25 31.14
C ARG A 661 -2.24 30.74 30.98
N HIS A 662 -1.95 30.30 29.75
CA HIS A 662 -1.83 28.87 29.46
C HIS A 662 -0.59 28.58 28.61
N LEU A 663 0.23 27.64 29.07
CA LEU A 663 1.39 27.12 28.36
C LEU A 663 1.25 25.61 28.17
N VAL A 664 1.31 25.18 26.91
CA VAL A 664 1.32 23.76 26.54
C VAL A 664 2.51 23.49 25.64
N ILE A 665 3.42 22.63 26.08
CA ILE A 665 4.62 22.26 25.34
C ILE A 665 4.57 20.77 25.04
N ASP A 666 4.37 20.42 23.78
CA ASP A 666 4.43 19.07 23.26
C ASP A 666 5.50 18.99 22.18
N ALA A 667 6.67 18.51 22.57
CA ALA A 667 7.83 18.41 21.70
C ALA A 667 8.71 17.25 22.15
N GLU A 668 9.05 16.35 21.22
CA GLU A 668 10.09 15.34 21.42
C GLU A 668 11.45 16.02 21.56
N ASN A 669 11.78 16.40 22.80
CA ASN A 669 12.96 17.20 23.09
C ASN A 669 13.60 16.84 24.43
N LYS A 670 14.89 17.15 24.57
CA LYS A 670 15.68 16.91 25.78
C LYS A 670 16.35 18.20 26.22
N LEU A 671 16.31 18.49 27.53
CA LEU A 671 17.06 19.62 28.09
C LEU A 671 18.55 19.50 27.79
N THR A 672 19.17 20.63 27.45
CA THR A 672 20.63 20.67 27.34
C THR A 672 21.28 20.45 28.71
N ASP A 673 22.52 19.94 28.72
CA ASP A 673 23.28 19.68 29.96
C ASP A 673 23.60 20.95 30.77
N LYS A 674 23.25 22.13 30.25
CA LYS A 674 23.49 23.44 30.88
C LYS A 674 22.33 23.90 31.76
N VAL A 675 21.13 23.32 31.59
CA VAL A 675 19.93 23.75 32.31
C VAL A 675 19.60 22.77 33.42
N SER A 676 19.89 23.18 34.66
CA SER A 676 19.63 22.40 35.87
C SER A 676 18.39 22.85 36.64
N GLU A 677 17.87 24.03 36.34
CA GLU A 677 16.69 24.62 36.99
C GLU A 677 15.84 25.40 35.99
N ILE A 678 14.51 25.32 36.14
CA ILE A 678 13.54 26.07 35.32
C ILE A 678 12.60 26.84 36.23
N ASP A 679 12.44 28.14 35.97
CA ASP A 679 11.64 29.04 36.79
C ASP A 679 10.45 29.63 36.03
N PHE A 680 9.24 29.19 36.39
CA PHE A 680 7.96 29.74 35.92
C PHE A 680 7.31 30.71 36.91
N ALA A 681 7.85 30.91 38.13
CA ALA A 681 7.23 31.78 39.14
C ALA A 681 7.13 33.24 38.69
N LYS A 682 8.00 33.66 37.76
CA LYS A 682 7.96 34.98 37.11
C LYS A 682 6.68 35.25 36.29
N TYR A 683 5.90 34.22 35.96
CA TYR A 683 4.66 34.34 35.19
C TYR A 683 3.43 34.30 36.11
N GLN A 684 3.14 35.42 36.77
CA GLN A 684 2.10 35.51 37.80
C GLN A 684 0.67 35.30 37.28
N SER A 685 0.42 35.42 35.97
CA SER A 685 -0.87 35.13 35.35
C SER A 685 -1.03 33.67 34.88
N LEU A 686 -0.01 32.83 35.04
CA LEU A 686 0.01 31.48 34.50
C LEU A 686 -0.86 30.53 35.34
N GLU A 687 -2.00 30.15 34.79
CA GLU A 687 -2.98 29.27 35.44
C GLU A 687 -2.84 27.82 35.01
N THR A 688 -2.26 27.58 33.82
CA THR A 688 -2.10 26.25 33.26
C THR A 688 -0.70 26.04 32.70
N LEU A 689 -0.06 24.95 33.14
CA LEU A 689 1.21 24.50 32.61
C LEU A 689 1.14 23.02 32.24
N GLN A 690 1.50 22.67 31.00
CA GLN A 690 1.55 21.29 30.56
C GLN A 690 2.80 21.00 29.71
N PHE A 691 3.41 19.85 29.97
CA PHE A 691 4.48 19.27 29.16
C PHE A 691 4.10 17.89 28.67
N ASN A 692 4.37 17.61 27.40
CA ASN A 692 4.29 16.28 26.80
C ASN A 692 5.60 15.92 26.10
N ASN A 693 5.96 14.64 26.12
CA ASN A 693 7.08 14.04 25.36
C ASN A 693 8.45 14.72 25.64
N PHE A 694 8.60 15.31 26.83
CA PHE A 694 9.76 16.14 27.17
C PHE A 694 10.68 15.48 28.20
N ASN A 695 11.99 15.46 27.93
CA ASN A 695 12.99 14.84 28.80
C ASN A 695 13.70 15.89 29.70
N PHE A 696 13.41 15.83 31.01
CA PHE A 696 14.02 16.66 32.08
C PHE A 696 15.16 15.94 32.83
N GLU A 697 15.87 15.00 32.23
CA GLU A 697 16.98 14.23 32.85
C GLU A 697 18.14 15.08 33.40
N ASN A 698 18.23 16.35 33.05
CA ASN A 698 19.21 17.28 33.62
C ASN A 698 18.60 18.29 34.62
N CYS A 699 17.27 18.32 34.76
CA CYS A 699 16.58 19.27 35.63
C CYS A 699 16.48 18.75 37.06
N SER A 700 17.07 19.49 37.99
CA SER A 700 16.98 19.21 39.42
C SER A 700 15.76 19.87 40.08
N ARG A 701 15.25 20.97 39.51
CA ARG A 701 14.16 21.78 40.10
C ARG A 701 13.34 22.52 39.04
N ILE A 702 12.02 22.42 39.17
CA ILE A 702 11.04 23.24 38.42
C ILE A 702 10.28 24.09 39.43
N THR A 703 10.40 25.41 39.32
CA THR A 703 9.69 26.37 40.19
C THR A 703 8.38 26.79 39.52
N LEU A 704 7.26 26.59 40.22
CA LEU A 704 5.90 26.86 39.73
C LEU A 704 5.37 28.19 40.29
N PRO A 705 4.47 28.90 39.56
CA PRO A 705 3.80 30.10 40.08
C PRO A 705 2.64 29.75 41.02
N GLU A 706 2.34 30.64 41.97
CA GLU A 706 1.24 30.47 42.94
C GLU A 706 -0.16 30.47 42.29
N SER A 707 -0.29 31.11 41.12
CA SER A 707 -1.55 31.22 40.36
C SER A 707 -1.95 29.97 39.60
N LEU A 708 -1.11 28.93 39.62
CA LEU A 708 -1.35 27.71 38.86
C LEU A 708 -2.58 26.95 39.39
N SER A 709 -3.53 26.65 38.50
CA SER A 709 -4.74 25.87 38.78
C SER A 709 -4.72 24.48 38.14
N TYR A 710 -3.91 24.30 37.08
CA TYR A 710 -3.72 23.04 36.36
C TYR A 710 -2.24 22.76 36.08
N LEU A 711 -1.81 21.52 36.34
CA LEU A 711 -0.48 21.01 35.99
C LEU A 711 -0.56 19.64 35.28
N GLY A 712 0.14 19.48 34.16
CA GLY A 712 0.17 18.23 33.40
C GLY A 712 1.55 17.81 32.93
N PHE A 713 1.88 16.52 33.06
CA PHE A 713 3.04 15.88 32.45
C PHE A 713 2.63 14.58 31.75
N GLY A 714 2.86 14.50 30.43
CA GLY A 714 2.62 13.31 29.63
C GLY A 714 3.91 12.79 29.00
N SER A 715 4.25 11.52 29.15
CA SER A 715 5.45 10.93 28.53
C SER A 715 6.75 11.70 28.84
N CYS A 716 6.87 12.27 30.04
CA CYS A 716 8.02 13.07 30.46
C CYS A 716 9.01 12.28 31.32
N THR A 717 10.28 12.70 31.37
CA THR A 717 11.28 12.12 32.30
C THR A 717 11.69 13.15 33.35
N LEU A 718 11.38 12.93 34.63
CA LEU A 718 11.71 13.82 35.77
C LEU A 718 12.63 13.15 36.82
N LYS A 719 13.41 12.16 36.39
CA LYS A 719 14.30 11.34 37.24
C LYS A 719 15.27 12.10 38.17
N PRO A 720 15.78 13.31 37.88
CA PRO A 720 16.69 13.99 38.82
C PRO A 720 15.97 14.82 39.87
N CYS A 721 14.68 15.14 39.68
CA CYS A 721 13.90 15.91 40.63
C CYS A 721 13.70 15.08 41.92
N LYS A 722 14.39 15.45 43.01
CA LYS A 722 14.33 14.70 44.28
C LYS A 722 13.04 14.95 45.06
N THR A 723 12.50 16.15 44.95
CA THR A 723 11.27 16.61 45.62
C THR A 723 10.42 17.36 44.62
N PHE A 724 9.16 16.94 44.47
CA PHE A 724 8.18 17.59 43.63
C PHE A 724 7.04 18.08 44.52
N ASP A 725 7.24 19.27 45.10
CA ASP A 725 6.34 19.88 46.07
C ASP A 725 5.37 20.80 45.36
N LEU A 726 4.09 20.40 45.31
CA LEU A 726 3.02 21.17 44.68
C LEU A 726 2.25 22.02 45.70
N ASP A 727 2.59 21.95 47.00
CA ASP A 727 1.98 22.77 48.05
C ASP A 727 2.33 24.27 47.88
N VAL A 728 3.39 24.56 47.11
CA VAL A 728 3.74 25.92 46.68
C VAL A 728 2.69 26.58 45.77
N CYS A 729 1.74 25.80 45.24
CA CYS A 729 0.63 26.28 44.42
C CYS A 729 -0.69 26.07 45.18
N PRO A 730 -1.07 26.96 46.13
CA PRO A 730 -2.24 26.74 46.99
C PRO A 730 -3.56 26.69 46.22
N GLY A 731 -3.62 27.26 45.01
CA GLY A 731 -4.79 27.24 44.13
C GLY A 731 -4.81 26.08 43.12
N LEU A 732 -3.88 25.12 43.19
CA LEU A 732 -3.78 24.03 42.23
C LEU A 732 -4.93 23.03 42.42
N GLN A 733 -5.89 23.08 41.51
CA GLN A 733 -7.10 22.26 41.53
C GLN A 733 -6.92 20.92 40.83
N GLN A 734 -6.03 20.84 39.84
CA GLN A 734 -5.90 19.64 39.02
C GLN A 734 -4.46 19.30 38.65
N VAL A 735 -4.12 18.00 38.81
CA VAL A 735 -2.84 17.43 38.39
C VAL A 735 -3.05 16.19 37.53
N ARG A 736 -2.33 16.10 36.40
CA ARG A 736 -2.33 14.92 35.53
C ARG A 736 -0.90 14.47 35.23
N LEU A 737 -0.61 13.20 35.53
CA LEU A 737 0.67 12.58 35.26
C LEU A 737 0.43 11.31 34.45
N THR A 738 0.92 11.25 33.22
CA THR A 738 0.70 10.11 32.32
C THR A 738 2.02 9.65 31.71
N ALA A 739 2.24 8.34 31.65
CA ALA A 739 3.37 7.67 30.99
C ALA A 739 4.76 8.26 31.33
N SER A 740 4.89 8.92 32.49
CA SER A 740 6.07 9.72 32.83
C SER A 740 7.00 8.98 33.80
N ASP A 741 8.32 9.14 33.63
CA ASP A 741 9.32 8.60 34.54
C ASP A 741 9.58 9.54 35.72
N LEU A 742 9.02 9.19 36.87
CA LEU A 742 9.12 9.91 38.14
C LEU A 742 10.04 9.17 39.13
N SER A 743 10.90 8.27 38.65
CA SER A 743 11.69 7.35 39.48
C SER A 743 12.72 7.99 40.42
N GLY A 744 13.00 9.29 40.29
CA GLY A 744 13.80 10.01 41.29
C GLY A 744 13.03 10.81 42.33
N ILE A 745 11.72 10.96 42.15
CA ILE A 745 10.90 11.73 43.07
C ILE A 745 10.61 10.86 44.30
N LYS A 746 11.15 11.26 45.45
CA LYS A 746 10.96 10.55 46.72
C LYS A 746 9.56 10.78 47.31
N ARG A 747 9.01 11.97 47.14
CA ARG A 747 7.72 12.37 47.69
C ARG A 747 7.07 13.40 46.78
N ILE A 748 5.77 13.23 46.55
CA ILE A 748 4.91 14.23 45.93
C ILE A 748 3.93 14.70 47.00
N VAL A 749 3.91 16.01 47.25
CA VAL A 749 2.97 16.65 48.17
C VAL A 749 1.96 17.43 47.34
N PHE A 750 0.68 17.10 47.49
CA PHE A 750 -0.41 17.78 46.79
C PHE A 750 -1.06 18.85 47.70
N PRO A 751 -1.46 20.01 47.15
CA PRO A 751 -2.09 21.08 47.93
C PRO A 751 -3.52 20.73 48.35
N SER A 752 -4.03 21.46 49.34
CA SER A 752 -5.37 21.20 49.91
C SER A 752 -6.53 21.47 48.95
N ALA A 753 -6.37 22.43 48.03
CA ALA A 753 -7.38 22.82 47.03
C ALA A 753 -7.54 21.83 45.86
N MET A 754 -6.80 20.72 45.88
CA MET A 754 -6.80 19.74 44.79
C MET A 754 -8.16 19.04 44.69
N GLU A 755 -8.82 19.14 43.54
CA GLU A 755 -10.15 18.61 43.24
C GLU A 755 -10.06 17.31 42.42
N LYS A 756 -9.11 17.23 41.49
CA LYS A 756 -8.93 16.10 40.56
C LYS A 756 -7.46 15.72 40.39
N CYS A 757 -7.14 14.45 40.57
CA CYS A 757 -5.82 13.91 40.26
C CYS A 757 -5.93 12.62 39.44
N SER A 758 -5.13 12.54 38.37
CA SER A 758 -4.98 11.32 37.58
C SER A 758 -3.50 10.99 37.42
N VAL A 759 -3.15 9.75 37.74
CA VAL A 759 -1.81 9.19 37.57
C VAL A 759 -1.93 7.90 36.76
N SER A 760 -1.39 7.90 35.55
CA SER A 760 -1.57 6.80 34.59
C SER A 760 -0.23 6.35 33.99
N GLY A 761 0.19 5.11 34.19
CA GLY A 761 1.38 4.54 33.55
C GLY A 761 2.72 5.18 33.93
N CYS A 762 2.82 5.88 35.07
CA CYS A 762 4.07 6.48 35.54
C CYS A 762 4.99 5.48 36.27
N SER A 763 6.31 5.64 36.15
CA SER A 763 7.29 4.92 36.99
C SER A 763 7.68 5.73 38.22
N PHE A 764 7.72 5.08 39.39
CA PHE A 764 8.07 5.69 40.67
C PHE A 764 9.29 4.99 41.29
N ARG A 765 9.97 5.66 42.23
CA ARG A 765 10.99 5.02 43.07
C ARG A 765 10.31 4.02 44.00
N THR A 766 10.99 2.92 44.33
CA THR A 766 10.42 1.80 45.11
C THR A 766 9.99 2.18 46.54
N ASP A 767 10.45 3.31 47.06
CA ASP A 767 10.14 3.86 48.38
C ASP A 767 9.39 5.22 48.29
N SER A 768 8.81 5.55 47.12
CA SER A 768 8.04 6.78 46.94
C SER A 768 6.74 6.75 47.76
N VAL A 769 6.34 7.92 48.27
CA VAL A 769 5.05 8.14 48.96
C VAL A 769 4.18 9.08 48.12
N LEU A 770 2.95 8.65 47.86
CA LEU A 770 1.90 9.49 47.25
C LEU A 770 1.00 10.03 48.37
N ASP A 771 1.19 11.31 48.73
CA ASP A 771 0.54 11.93 49.89
C ASP A 771 -0.65 12.81 49.47
N TYR A 772 -1.84 12.21 49.40
CA TYR A 772 -3.10 12.94 49.17
C TYR A 772 -3.82 13.32 50.47
N GLY A 773 -3.27 13.00 51.64
CA GLY A 773 -4.00 13.05 52.92
C GLY A 773 -4.50 14.44 53.31
N ARG A 774 -3.93 15.50 52.73
CA ARG A 774 -4.30 16.91 52.98
C ARG A 774 -5.27 17.48 51.94
N CYS A 775 -5.59 16.74 50.89
CA CYS A 775 -6.45 17.19 49.79
C CYS A 775 -7.93 17.12 50.19
N SER A 776 -8.39 18.04 51.02
CA SER A 776 -9.77 18.07 51.52
C SER A 776 -10.82 18.34 50.42
N GLY A 777 -10.41 18.86 49.26
CA GLY A 777 -11.26 19.03 48.08
C GLY A 777 -11.32 17.80 47.15
N LEU A 778 -10.46 16.80 47.36
CA LEU A 778 -10.36 15.66 46.45
C LEU A 778 -11.54 14.72 46.66
N THR A 779 -12.37 14.59 45.63
CA THR A 779 -13.57 13.73 45.64
C THR A 779 -13.41 12.48 44.78
N ASP A 780 -12.64 12.58 43.69
CA ASP A 780 -12.37 11.49 42.75
C ASP A 780 -10.85 11.26 42.59
N LEU A 781 -10.39 10.02 42.76
CA LEU A 781 -9.00 9.62 42.53
C LEU A 781 -8.92 8.44 41.55
N GLU A 782 -8.16 8.63 40.47
CA GLU A 782 -7.93 7.61 39.45
C GLU A 782 -6.43 7.27 39.34
N LEU A 783 -6.12 5.98 39.49
CA LEU A 783 -4.77 5.43 39.35
C LEU A 783 -4.78 4.34 38.28
N SER A 784 -4.02 4.52 37.21
CA SER A 784 -3.98 3.56 36.10
C SER A 784 -2.56 3.11 35.75
N GLY A 785 -2.41 1.86 35.31
CA GLY A 785 -1.16 1.29 34.80
C GLY A 785 -1.26 1.01 33.29
N LEU A 786 -1.16 2.03 32.45
CA LEU A 786 -1.14 1.81 30.99
C LEU A 786 -0.08 0.76 30.61
N GLY A 787 -0.46 -0.19 29.76
CA GLY A 787 0.44 -1.23 29.25
C GLY A 787 0.99 -2.22 30.30
N GLY A 788 0.39 -2.28 31.50
CA GLY A 788 0.88 -3.13 32.59
C GLY A 788 2.02 -2.51 33.41
N ASN A 789 2.15 -1.18 33.38
CA ASN A 789 3.16 -0.46 34.14
C ASN A 789 2.98 -0.62 35.67
N GLN A 790 4.11 -0.65 36.38
CA GLN A 790 4.16 -0.83 37.84
C GLN A 790 4.18 0.52 38.56
N ILE A 791 3.21 0.74 39.46
CA ILE A 791 3.22 1.87 40.39
C ILE A 791 3.99 1.43 41.64
N SER A 792 5.31 1.68 41.64
CA SER A 792 6.24 1.19 42.66
C SER A 792 6.24 1.99 43.98
N CYS A 793 5.13 2.63 44.36
CA CYS A 793 5.06 3.37 45.62
C CYS A 793 5.03 2.43 46.84
N LYS A 794 5.59 2.89 47.95
CA LYS A 794 5.56 2.20 49.24
C LYS A 794 4.26 2.47 50.01
N GLU A 795 3.71 3.66 49.86
CA GLU A 795 2.57 4.15 50.64
C GLU A 795 1.73 5.12 49.82
N ILE A 796 0.41 5.03 50.00
CA ILE A 796 -0.58 5.96 49.45
C ILE A 796 -1.41 6.47 50.62
N LEU A 797 -1.36 7.78 50.88
CA LEU A 797 -2.17 8.43 51.91
C LEU A 797 -3.42 9.00 51.24
N ILE A 798 -4.60 8.52 51.62
CA ILE A 798 -5.88 8.90 51.02
C ILE A 798 -6.59 9.95 51.90
N PRO A 799 -7.22 11.01 51.35
CA PRO A 799 -7.95 12.01 52.13
C PRO A 799 -9.32 11.50 52.58
N GLU A 800 -9.82 12.03 53.70
CA GLU A 800 -11.14 11.67 54.25
C GLU A 800 -12.32 12.10 53.35
N SER A 801 -12.10 13.06 52.45
CA SER A 801 -13.08 13.62 51.52
C SER A 801 -13.36 12.75 50.30
N LEU A 802 -12.60 11.68 50.08
CA LEU A 802 -12.70 10.88 48.87
C LEU A 802 -14.07 10.19 48.77
N LYS A 803 -14.73 10.36 47.62
CA LYS A 803 -16.03 9.73 47.29
C LYS A 803 -15.88 8.57 46.33
N GLN A 804 -14.93 8.64 45.40
CA GLN A 804 -14.68 7.58 44.42
C GLN A 804 -13.19 7.29 44.26
N LEU A 805 -12.84 6.00 44.27
CA LEU A 805 -11.50 5.49 43.94
C LEU A 805 -11.59 4.54 42.74
N SER A 806 -10.85 4.81 41.67
CA SER A 806 -10.66 3.86 40.56
C SER A 806 -9.19 3.47 40.46
N ILE A 807 -8.93 2.16 40.38
CA ILE A 807 -7.61 1.62 40.10
C ILE A 807 -7.72 0.64 38.92
N ASP A 808 -7.03 0.94 37.83
CA ASP A 808 -7.18 0.25 36.55
C ASP A 808 -5.82 -0.23 36.00
N TYR A 809 -5.72 -1.48 35.56
CA TYR A 809 -4.55 -2.05 34.86
C TYR A 809 -3.19 -1.89 35.57
N ALA A 810 -3.16 -1.72 36.90
CA ALA A 810 -1.95 -1.37 37.64
C ALA A 810 -1.37 -2.52 38.48
N VAL A 811 -0.04 -2.54 38.62
CA VAL A 811 0.66 -3.43 39.56
C VAL A 811 1.36 -2.59 40.64
N PHE A 812 1.10 -2.88 41.91
CA PHE A 812 1.72 -2.20 43.06
C PHE A 812 2.70 -3.15 43.78
N PRO A 813 3.96 -3.27 43.29
CA PRO A 813 4.89 -4.29 43.77
C PRO A 813 5.40 -4.08 45.21
N GLN A 814 5.27 -2.88 45.78
CA GLN A 814 5.84 -2.51 47.09
C GLN A 814 4.79 -2.15 48.15
N LEU A 815 3.51 -2.01 47.78
CA LEU A 815 2.46 -1.56 48.69
C LEU A 815 2.08 -2.70 49.66
N GLU A 816 2.34 -2.50 50.96
CA GLU A 816 2.00 -3.49 52.00
C GLU A 816 0.67 -3.20 52.69
N THR A 817 0.19 -1.95 52.67
CA THR A 817 -1.07 -1.55 53.29
C THR A 817 -1.79 -0.52 52.43
N LEU A 818 -3.09 -0.72 52.23
CA LEU A 818 -3.99 0.27 51.65
C LEU A 818 -5.12 0.51 52.66
N ASP A 819 -5.11 1.66 53.33
CA ASP A 819 -6.09 2.01 54.36
C ASP A 819 -7.07 3.07 53.85
N LEU A 820 -8.29 2.63 53.52
CA LEU A 820 -9.39 3.48 53.14
C LEU A 820 -10.36 3.75 54.31
N GLY A 821 -10.11 3.21 55.50
CA GLY A 821 -11.06 3.23 56.63
C GLY A 821 -11.40 4.63 57.14
N LYS A 822 -10.57 5.62 56.87
CA LYS A 822 -10.82 7.04 57.20
C LYS A 822 -11.69 7.77 56.17
N CYS A 823 -11.94 7.18 55.00
CA CYS A 823 -12.72 7.78 53.91
C CYS A 823 -14.21 7.60 54.17
N ARG A 824 -14.77 8.37 55.11
CA ARG A 824 -16.17 8.24 55.56
C ARG A 824 -17.20 8.59 54.48
N GLN A 825 -16.77 9.31 53.44
CA GLN A 825 -17.60 9.71 52.31
C GLN A 825 -17.43 8.80 51.08
N LEU A 826 -16.64 7.73 51.19
CA LEU A 826 -16.33 6.86 50.07
C LEU A 826 -17.58 6.08 49.65
N GLU A 827 -18.12 6.41 48.49
CA GLU A 827 -19.31 5.78 47.91
C GLU A 827 -18.92 4.58 47.05
N LYS A 828 -17.82 4.69 46.29
CA LYS A 828 -17.44 3.72 45.26
C LYS A 828 -15.94 3.44 45.22
N VAL A 829 -15.60 2.16 45.12
CA VAL A 829 -14.25 1.69 44.82
C VAL A 829 -14.33 0.72 43.65
N TYR A 830 -13.54 0.98 42.61
CA TYR A 830 -13.46 0.13 41.43
C TYR A 830 -12.02 -0.33 41.22
N PHE A 831 -11.78 -1.63 41.30
CA PHE A 831 -10.50 -2.26 40.96
C PHE A 831 -10.66 -3.10 39.70
N ASN A 832 -9.86 -2.84 38.68
CA ASN A 832 -9.97 -3.52 37.41
C ASN A 832 -8.59 -3.88 36.86
N HIS A 833 -8.32 -5.16 36.67
CA HIS A 833 -7.01 -5.66 36.25
C HIS A 833 -5.85 -5.18 37.18
N VAL A 834 -6.04 -5.27 38.50
CA VAL A 834 -5.09 -4.77 39.50
C VAL A 834 -4.38 -5.91 40.24
N ASN A 835 -3.08 -5.73 40.51
CA ASN A 835 -2.28 -6.68 41.29
C ASN A 835 -1.51 -5.99 42.43
N PHE A 836 -1.65 -6.49 43.65
CA PHE A 836 -0.85 -6.08 44.82
C PHE A 836 -0.04 -7.25 45.42
N PRO A 837 1.14 -7.59 44.87
CA PRO A 837 1.90 -8.79 45.27
C PRO A 837 2.36 -8.85 46.73
N ARG A 838 2.40 -7.70 47.43
CA ARG A 838 2.90 -7.58 48.83
C ARG A 838 1.86 -7.06 49.81
N LEU A 839 0.60 -6.90 49.40
CA LEU A 839 -0.42 -6.34 50.26
C LEU A 839 -0.70 -7.26 51.44
N LYS A 840 -0.41 -6.79 52.66
CA LYS A 840 -0.70 -7.51 53.90
C LYS A 840 -2.06 -7.12 54.45
N LYS A 841 -2.47 -5.86 54.25
CA LYS A 841 -3.68 -5.28 54.84
C LYS A 841 -4.41 -4.36 53.88
N LEU A 842 -5.70 -4.62 53.69
CA LEU A 842 -6.64 -3.77 52.94
C LEU A 842 -7.79 -3.37 53.87
N VAL A 843 -7.88 -2.08 54.23
CA VAL A 843 -9.00 -1.56 55.02
C VAL A 843 -9.95 -0.84 54.09
N VAL A 844 -11.23 -1.21 54.09
CA VAL A 844 -12.27 -0.61 53.24
C VAL A 844 -13.45 -0.19 54.13
N PRO A 845 -13.98 1.04 54.01
CA PRO A 845 -15.23 1.39 54.66
C PRO A 845 -16.41 0.65 54.01
N GLU A 846 -17.62 0.71 54.58
CA GLU A 846 -18.81 0.26 53.86
C GLU A 846 -19.08 1.17 52.65
N CYS A 847 -18.78 0.67 51.44
CA CYS A 847 -18.97 1.35 50.17
C CYS A 847 -19.28 0.34 49.04
N GLU A 848 -19.69 0.82 47.86
CA GLU A 848 -19.82 -0.02 46.68
C GLU A 848 -18.42 -0.44 46.19
N PHE A 849 -18.01 -1.67 46.50
CA PHE A 849 -16.72 -2.22 46.08
C PHE A 849 -16.89 -3.17 44.89
N LYS A 850 -16.40 -2.75 43.72
CA LYS A 850 -16.41 -3.52 42.47
C LYS A 850 -15.00 -3.94 42.10
N GLN A 851 -14.86 -5.20 41.69
CA GLN A 851 -13.57 -5.75 41.28
C GLN A 851 -13.68 -6.61 40.01
N ASP A 852 -12.75 -6.43 39.09
CA ASP A 852 -12.48 -7.32 37.95
C ASP A 852 -10.98 -7.65 37.92
N LYS A 853 -10.64 -8.94 37.83
CA LYS A 853 -9.24 -9.45 37.82
C LYS A 853 -8.32 -8.81 38.89
N PHE A 854 -8.85 -8.63 40.09
CA PHE A 854 -8.09 -8.20 41.27
C PHE A 854 -7.28 -9.36 41.85
N THR A 855 -5.99 -9.13 42.12
CA THR A 855 -5.09 -10.08 42.77
C THR A 855 -4.28 -9.38 43.87
N ALA A 856 -4.01 -10.09 44.97
CA ALA A 856 -3.21 -9.61 46.10
C ALA A 856 -2.34 -10.74 46.67
N ALA A 857 -1.48 -10.43 47.64
CA ALA A 857 -0.63 -11.42 48.28
C ALA A 857 -1.46 -12.54 48.94
N PRO A 858 -0.98 -13.79 48.95
CA PRO A 858 -1.60 -14.82 49.79
C PRO A 858 -1.56 -14.32 51.25
N TYR A 859 -2.70 -14.42 51.95
CA TYR A 859 -2.90 -13.94 53.33
C TYR A 859 -3.12 -12.42 53.51
N THR A 860 -3.49 -11.66 52.48
CA THR A 860 -3.99 -10.28 52.68
C THR A 860 -5.19 -10.27 53.62
N GLU A 861 -5.11 -9.54 54.73
CA GLU A 861 -6.22 -9.28 55.63
C GLU A 861 -7.09 -8.14 55.06
N THR A 862 -8.35 -8.44 54.74
CA THR A 862 -9.34 -7.42 54.37
C THR A 862 -10.23 -7.09 55.56
N ILE A 863 -10.19 -5.83 56.01
CA ILE A 863 -10.98 -5.34 57.14
C ILE A 863 -12.04 -4.37 56.61
N THR A 864 -13.31 -4.71 56.81
CA THR A 864 -14.42 -3.80 56.54
C THR A 864 -14.74 -2.97 57.79
N VAL A 865 -14.74 -1.65 57.67
CA VAL A 865 -15.08 -0.73 58.77
C VAL A 865 -16.52 -0.29 58.63
N ALA A 866 -17.35 -0.64 59.63
CA ALA A 866 -18.74 -0.20 59.69
C ALA A 866 -18.84 1.35 59.78
N PRO A 867 -19.86 1.99 59.18
CA PRO A 867 -20.09 3.41 59.32
C PRO A 867 -20.43 3.69 60.78
N GLN A 868 -19.56 4.40 61.50
CA GLN A 868 -19.95 4.94 62.79
C GLN A 868 -21.07 5.96 62.54
N GLN A 869 -22.25 5.69 63.11
CA GLN A 869 -23.39 6.60 63.11
C GLN A 869 -22.91 8.00 63.50
N ALA A 870 -23.24 9.00 62.69
CA ALA A 870 -23.04 10.39 63.04
C ALA A 870 -23.72 10.64 64.40
N VAL A 871 -22.92 10.91 65.43
CA VAL A 871 -23.43 11.33 66.73
C VAL A 871 -24.20 12.62 66.48
N PRO A 872 -25.52 12.69 66.75
CA PRO A 872 -26.28 13.91 66.55
C PRO A 872 -25.69 15.01 67.43
N PRO A 873 -25.63 16.26 66.95
CA PRO A 873 -25.12 17.37 67.75
C PRO A 873 -25.96 17.48 69.04
N PRO A 874 -25.34 17.84 70.19
CA PRO A 874 -26.08 17.98 71.43
C PRO A 874 -27.19 19.02 71.24
N ALA A 875 -28.41 18.67 71.66
CA ALA A 875 -29.60 19.49 71.53
C ALA A 875 -29.33 20.91 72.06
N GLY A 876 -29.33 21.87 71.13
CA GLY A 876 -29.13 23.29 71.45
C GLY A 876 -30.29 23.83 72.27
N TYR A 877 -29.95 24.61 73.30
CA TYR A 877 -30.87 25.48 74.04
C TYR A 877 -31.68 26.38 73.10
N PRO A 878 -32.94 26.72 73.42
CA PRO A 878 -33.77 27.56 72.58
C PRO A 878 -33.20 28.99 72.47
N ARG A 879 -33.09 29.46 71.23
CA ARG A 879 -32.70 30.83 70.85
C ARG A 879 -33.67 31.84 71.47
N THR A 880 -33.13 32.75 72.28
CA THR A 880 -33.73 34.06 72.52
C THR A 880 -33.60 34.93 71.27
N ALA A 881 -34.73 35.50 70.84
CA ALA A 881 -34.78 36.57 69.85
C ALA A 881 -34.02 37.80 70.33
N GLY A 882 -33.35 38.51 69.42
CA GLY A 882 -32.64 39.74 69.77
C GLY A 882 -31.93 40.42 68.59
N ALA A 883 -32.69 41.28 67.91
CA ALA A 883 -32.35 42.57 67.31
C ALA A 883 -31.14 42.74 66.35
N GLU A 884 -31.50 43.29 65.20
CA GLU A 884 -30.74 44.13 64.26
C GLU A 884 -29.60 44.96 64.87
N ARG A 885 -28.42 44.90 64.23
CA ARG A 885 -27.77 46.05 63.58
C ARG A 885 -26.65 45.61 62.65
#